data_AF-A0A8T4N0V1-F1
#
_entry.id   AF-A0A8T4N0V1-F1
#
_cell.length_a   1.000
_cell.length_b   1.000
_cell.length_c   1.000
_cell.angle_alpha   90.00
_cell.angle_beta   90.00
_cell.angle_gamma   90.00
#
_symmetry.space_group_name_H-M   'P 1'
#
loop_
_entity.id
_entity.type
_entity.pdbx_description
1 polymer ?
#
loop_
_entity_poly.entity_id
_entity_poly.type
_entity_poly.pdbx_seq_one_letter_code
_entity_poly.pdbx_strand_id
1 'polypeptide(L)'
;MKRGISVLLFLILFIVLTLNFISAGFFDSLKEFFSPFITGKAVDEKIGLVSHWPFENNYNDNIGNNHGSVNGNPVFSEGEVGKSLKFDGNDYIKIAPNKNLDLQKAFTISVWINAESSSSFQTILAKEQDSSEGWSNRNFWFALWDNGKLTLKFSSLSNNNDCEIIGGSDLRNKGWKHVVGVYDGSNCKIYVDGGLVGSDAVSGKPEGIGHPLLIGLESNYRKRGFKGAIDEVKIWDRALSDEEIRDEFEGKIMEGITGKGVTIGIIDTGVDYTHPDLGGCTNTEECENIVKPYHPNFPRINGDKIVWHDNRDGDYEIYMYDIAKNEEIKLTNDNYDQYHPDIYSNYVVWTELHTNKGIYLYDITTRNVQRISNYWSSPARIYQNKIVWSDARRTGENYDVYVYDISTGVETRLTESNNDEWAPEIYGSNIIWADDRNNPGATNLDIYMKDLTSGAEKRLTSEPSAGNNHRSYWISGNYFIWLNFLDYQIYMKNIQTSETTKVSSGSLVIDPSIYQNKILWSQIGDNFDIWSYDISTGTNNILVDRSSHLTYPMLSGNNLIWIDDRTVQSSGNEQLFLYDLSSQKEKQITGLDITDNSGLFPNSKVKGGYDFVNDDNDPMDGAGHGTHVAGIAAGKGRDKNNNGIYCEYNEGEICGVAPDAMIYAYKVLDSYRSGSSDDIIAAIERSIDLNENGIPCENEEDYLDIISLSLGGVGNPDDPMSKAIDNAAECTVPVVAAGNEGEYGINTIGSPGTARKAITIGASDKLNNIAAFSSRGQIIWNDGKSILKP
;
A
#
# COMPACT_ATOMS: atom_id res chain seq x y z
N MET A 1 -19.61 -0.22 13.72
CA MET A 1 -19.59 1.23 13.43
C MET A 1 -19.15 1.48 11.99
N LYS A 2 -18.04 0.89 11.53
CA LYS A 2 -17.61 0.93 10.10
C LYS A 2 -18.40 0.04 9.11
N ARG A 3 -19.05 -1.05 9.54
CA ARG A 3 -19.91 -1.90 8.67
C ARG A 3 -21.04 -1.13 7.95
N GLY A 4 -21.55 -0.04 8.55
CA GLY A 4 -22.51 0.85 7.89
C GLY A 4 -21.87 1.85 6.92
N ILE A 5 -20.60 2.19 7.15
CA ILE A 5 -19.79 3.11 6.34
C ILE A 5 -19.30 2.40 5.06
N SER A 6 -18.84 1.14 5.15
CA SER A 6 -18.44 0.34 3.98
C SER A 6 -19.61 -0.01 3.06
N VAL A 7 -20.83 -0.17 3.59
CA VAL A 7 -22.06 -0.41 2.80
C VAL A 7 -22.60 0.89 2.17
N LEU A 8 -22.33 2.05 2.77
CA LEU A 8 -22.69 3.37 2.24
C LEU A 8 -21.72 3.86 1.15
N LEU A 9 -20.41 3.59 1.30
CA LEU A 9 -19.42 3.71 0.22
C LEU A 9 -19.81 2.84 -0.98
N PHE A 10 -20.44 1.69 -0.71
CA PHE A 10 -20.91 0.77 -1.74
C PHE A 10 -22.18 1.25 -2.49
N LEU A 11 -23.01 2.12 -1.93
CA LEU A 11 -24.09 2.79 -2.69
C LEU A 11 -23.54 3.76 -3.76
N ILE A 12 -22.31 4.25 -3.60
CA ILE A 12 -21.61 5.14 -4.54
C ILE A 12 -20.82 4.34 -5.60
N LEU A 13 -20.33 3.14 -5.26
CA LEU A 13 -19.85 2.16 -6.27
C LEU A 13 -20.97 1.71 -7.25
N PHE A 14 -22.22 2.05 -6.97
CA PHE A 14 -23.39 1.70 -7.78
C PHE A 14 -23.91 2.83 -8.69
N ILE A 15 -23.28 4.00 -8.72
CA ILE A 15 -23.72 5.14 -9.55
C ILE A 15 -22.62 5.53 -10.53
N VAL A 16 -22.90 5.33 -11.83
CA VAL A 16 -22.14 5.71 -13.03
C VAL A 16 -21.14 4.66 -13.58
N LEU A 17 -21.70 3.59 -14.15
CA LEU A 17 -21.59 3.47 -15.61
C LEU A 17 -22.67 4.36 -16.20
N THR A 18 -22.22 5.53 -16.66
CA THR A 18 -22.87 6.59 -17.44
C THR A 18 -23.92 7.49 -16.78
N LEU A 19 -23.67 8.80 -16.91
CA LEU A 19 -24.53 9.91 -16.49
C LEU A 19 -25.91 9.85 -17.18
N ASN A 20 -26.98 9.73 -16.39
CA ASN A 20 -28.14 10.65 -16.31
C ASN A 20 -29.46 9.97 -15.89
N PHE A 21 -30.09 10.54 -14.86
CA PHE A 21 -31.48 10.38 -14.34
C PHE A 21 -31.95 9.01 -13.82
N ILE A 22 -32.27 8.94 -12.51
CA ILE A 22 -33.06 7.86 -11.90
C ILE A 22 -34.21 8.43 -11.03
N SER A 23 -35.36 7.75 -11.08
CA SER A 23 -36.62 8.10 -10.39
C SER A 23 -36.85 7.38 -9.05
N ALA A 24 -37.76 7.93 -8.24
CA ALA A 24 -37.90 7.79 -6.78
C ALA A 24 -38.31 6.43 -6.17
N GLY A 25 -38.59 5.37 -6.95
CA GLY A 25 -39.15 4.12 -6.42
C GLY A 25 -38.18 3.14 -5.75
N PHE A 26 -36.87 3.33 -5.92
CA PHE A 26 -35.83 2.40 -5.46
C PHE A 26 -35.43 2.61 -3.98
N PHE A 27 -35.64 3.81 -3.45
CA PHE A 27 -35.15 4.21 -2.13
C PHE A 27 -35.95 3.66 -0.94
N ASP A 28 -37.23 3.34 -1.11
CA ASP A 28 -38.08 2.98 0.03
C ASP A 28 -37.88 1.53 0.53
N SER A 29 -37.47 0.62 -0.34
CA SER A 29 -37.14 -0.77 0.04
C SER A 29 -35.76 -0.90 0.72
N LEU A 30 -34.84 0.02 0.46
CA LEU A 30 -33.50 0.07 1.07
C LEU A 30 -33.53 0.63 2.51
N LYS A 31 -34.47 1.55 2.80
CA LYS A 31 -34.62 2.18 4.13
C LYS A 31 -35.04 1.20 5.23
N GLU A 32 -35.83 0.18 4.93
CA GLU A 32 -36.27 -0.82 5.91
C GLU A 32 -35.15 -1.79 6.33
N PHE A 33 -34.15 -2.02 5.47
CA PHE A 33 -33.09 -3.00 5.73
C PHE A 33 -31.93 -2.45 6.60
N PHE A 34 -31.66 -1.13 6.54
CA PHE A 34 -30.43 -0.53 7.13
C PHE A 34 -30.63 0.36 8.37
N SER A 35 -31.87 0.51 8.86
CA SER A 35 -32.21 1.36 10.01
C SER A 35 -31.41 1.14 11.32
N PRO A 36 -30.82 -0.04 11.63
CA PRO A 36 -30.06 -0.24 12.87
C PRO A 36 -28.58 0.17 12.87
N PHE A 37 -27.95 0.53 11.74
CA PHE A 37 -26.47 0.53 11.62
C PHE A 37 -25.76 1.90 11.53
N ILE A 38 -26.48 3.01 11.72
CA ILE A 38 -25.96 4.37 11.52
C ILE A 38 -25.37 4.93 12.83
N THR A 39 -24.05 4.99 12.97
CA THR A 39 -23.37 5.89 13.93
C THR A 39 -21.99 6.35 13.39
N GLY A 40 -21.92 7.62 12.94
CA GLY A 40 -20.74 8.52 12.98
C GLY A 40 -19.53 8.30 12.07
N LYS A 41 -19.43 9.07 10.97
CA LYS A 41 -18.37 10.06 10.60
C LYS A 41 -18.38 10.37 9.09
N ALA A 42 -18.30 11.67 8.77
CA ALA A 42 -18.29 12.32 7.44
C ALA A 42 -19.35 11.81 6.47
N VAL A 43 -20.51 12.45 6.50
CA VAL A 43 -21.72 12.05 5.76
C VAL A 43 -21.97 13.10 4.69
N ASP A 44 -22.06 12.68 3.42
CA ASP A 44 -22.43 13.51 2.26
C ASP A 44 -23.49 14.56 2.64
N GLU A 45 -23.27 15.80 2.21
CA GLU A 45 -24.16 16.92 2.45
C GLU A 45 -25.58 16.63 1.93
N LYS A 46 -25.76 15.69 0.99
CA LYS A 46 -27.08 15.22 0.54
C LYS A 46 -27.66 14.07 1.35
N ILE A 47 -26.88 13.33 2.13
CA ILE A 47 -27.41 12.24 2.94
C ILE A 47 -28.27 12.82 4.05
N GLY A 48 -29.54 12.42 4.03
CA GLY A 48 -30.56 12.96 4.92
C GLY A 48 -30.96 14.39 4.58
N LEU A 49 -30.42 15.03 3.53
CA LEU A 49 -30.88 16.35 3.09
C LEU A 49 -32.25 16.19 2.46
N VAL A 50 -33.24 16.88 3.03
CA VAL A 50 -34.64 16.79 2.63
C VAL A 50 -35.01 17.89 1.64
N SER A 51 -34.47 19.09 1.86
CA SER A 51 -34.77 20.27 1.04
C SER A 51 -33.65 21.30 1.07
N HIS A 52 -33.48 22.00 -0.04
CA HIS A 52 -32.55 23.11 -0.24
C HIS A 52 -33.19 24.22 -1.06
N TRP A 53 -33.36 25.41 -0.48
CA TRP A 53 -33.83 26.61 -1.18
C TRP A 53 -32.68 27.62 -1.29
N PRO A 54 -31.99 27.69 -2.45
CA PRO A 54 -30.88 28.63 -2.64
C PRO A 54 -31.35 30.05 -2.99
N PHE A 55 -32.62 30.24 -3.37
CA PHE A 55 -33.17 31.54 -3.80
C PHE A 55 -32.51 32.19 -5.02
N GLU A 56 -32.05 31.37 -5.97
CA GLU A 56 -31.55 31.78 -7.29
C GLU A 56 -32.66 32.25 -8.25
N ASN A 57 -33.26 33.39 -7.94
CA ASN A 57 -34.38 34.04 -8.66
C ASN A 57 -35.67 33.19 -8.74
N ASN A 58 -35.79 32.18 -7.89
CA ASN A 58 -36.96 31.33 -7.79
C ASN A 58 -37.13 30.83 -6.34
N TYR A 59 -38.22 30.11 -6.07
CA TYR A 59 -38.55 29.58 -4.74
C TYR A 59 -38.51 28.05 -4.69
N ASN A 60 -37.82 27.42 -5.63
CA ASN A 60 -37.80 25.97 -5.77
C ASN A 60 -36.87 25.33 -4.74
N ASP A 61 -37.30 24.21 -4.20
CA ASP A 61 -36.41 23.22 -3.59
C ASP A 61 -35.57 22.55 -4.68
N ASN A 62 -34.24 22.56 -4.54
CA ASN A 62 -33.28 21.96 -5.46
C ASN A 62 -33.03 20.46 -5.21
N ILE A 63 -33.51 19.92 -4.08
CA ILE A 63 -33.32 18.51 -3.70
C ILE A 63 -34.61 17.72 -3.91
N GLY A 64 -35.73 18.27 -3.44
CA GLY A 64 -37.03 17.60 -3.48
C GLY A 64 -38.12 18.42 -4.18
N ASN A 65 -39.35 18.00 -3.98
CA ASN A 65 -40.54 18.67 -4.51
C ASN A 65 -41.17 19.66 -3.51
N ASN A 66 -40.44 20.09 -2.47
CA ASN A 66 -40.94 21.04 -1.47
C ASN A 66 -40.85 22.50 -1.95
N HIS A 67 -41.29 22.78 -3.19
CA HIS A 67 -41.22 24.12 -3.75
C HIS A 67 -42.08 25.11 -2.95
N GLY A 68 -41.54 26.31 -2.77
CA GLY A 68 -42.17 27.39 -2.03
C GLY A 68 -43.15 28.21 -2.86
N SER A 69 -44.15 28.78 -2.18
CA SER A 69 -45.07 29.77 -2.72
C SER A 69 -44.92 31.09 -1.98
N VAL A 70 -44.67 32.17 -2.72
CA VAL A 70 -44.43 33.50 -2.13
C VAL A 70 -45.72 34.14 -1.64
N ASN A 71 -45.65 34.77 -0.47
CA ASN A 71 -46.67 35.66 0.09
C ASN A 71 -46.02 37.00 0.45
N GLY A 72 -46.63 38.09 0.01
CA GLY A 72 -46.00 39.42 0.06
C GLY A 72 -45.19 39.71 -1.21
N ASN A 73 -44.16 40.54 -1.07
CA ASN A 73 -43.28 40.95 -2.17
C ASN A 73 -41.80 41.01 -1.73
N PRO A 74 -41.22 39.87 -1.29
CA PRO A 74 -39.81 39.81 -1.00
C PRO A 74 -38.97 40.03 -2.27
N VAL A 75 -37.78 40.58 -2.11
CA VAL A 75 -36.94 41.05 -3.24
C VAL A 75 -35.67 40.21 -3.33
N PHE A 76 -35.37 39.65 -4.50
CA PHE A 76 -34.08 38.99 -4.73
C PHE A 76 -32.93 40.00 -4.69
N SER A 77 -31.87 39.68 -3.96
CA SER A 77 -30.66 40.51 -3.79
C SER A 77 -29.39 39.67 -3.85
N GLU A 78 -28.20 40.29 -3.79
CA GLU A 78 -26.96 39.52 -3.65
C GLU A 78 -26.97 38.72 -2.34
N GLY A 79 -26.62 37.44 -2.43
CA GLY A 79 -26.51 36.50 -1.31
C GLY A 79 -25.11 36.45 -0.70
N GLU A 80 -24.92 35.53 0.23
CA GLU A 80 -23.57 35.04 0.58
C GLU A 80 -23.11 34.09 -0.53
N VAL A 81 -24.01 33.25 -1.03
CA VAL A 81 -23.82 32.38 -2.20
C VAL A 81 -24.82 32.82 -3.26
N GLY A 82 -24.34 33.34 -4.39
CA GLY A 82 -25.22 33.75 -5.49
C GLY A 82 -26.27 34.80 -5.09
N LYS A 83 -27.57 34.44 -5.15
CA LYS A 83 -28.71 35.33 -4.86
C LYS A 83 -29.44 34.91 -3.59
N SER A 84 -29.77 35.91 -2.78
CA SER A 84 -30.63 35.75 -1.60
C SER A 84 -32.03 36.30 -1.81
N LEU A 85 -32.92 36.04 -0.85
CA LEU A 85 -34.24 36.65 -0.78
C LEU A 85 -34.37 37.59 0.43
N LYS A 86 -34.73 38.85 0.17
CA LYS A 86 -34.89 39.90 1.19
C LYS A 86 -36.34 40.05 1.65
N PHE A 87 -36.56 39.98 2.95
CA PHE A 87 -37.84 40.04 3.65
C PHE A 87 -37.99 41.37 4.42
N ASP A 88 -39.20 41.95 4.41
CA ASP A 88 -39.52 43.23 5.07
C ASP A 88 -40.11 43.09 6.49
N GLY A 89 -40.34 41.86 6.97
CA GLY A 89 -41.03 41.54 8.23
C GLY A 89 -42.50 41.12 8.08
N ASN A 90 -43.07 41.24 6.88
CA ASN A 90 -44.43 40.79 6.53
C ASN A 90 -44.42 39.73 5.42
N ASP A 91 -43.37 39.69 4.59
CA ASP A 91 -43.16 38.71 3.53
C ASP A 91 -42.83 37.32 4.08
N TYR A 92 -43.21 36.26 3.34
CA TYR A 92 -42.78 34.88 3.63
C TYR A 92 -42.94 33.94 2.44
N ILE A 93 -42.16 32.84 2.46
CA ILE A 93 -42.33 31.70 1.57
C ILE A 93 -43.07 30.59 2.30
N LYS A 94 -44.18 30.13 1.73
CA LYS A 94 -45.01 29.04 2.25
C LYS A 94 -44.73 27.76 1.47
N ILE A 95 -44.25 26.75 2.18
CA ILE A 95 -44.08 25.38 1.69
C ILE A 95 -45.29 24.58 2.16
N ALA A 96 -45.93 23.88 1.22
CA ALA A 96 -47.11 23.07 1.52
C ALA A 96 -46.79 21.95 2.52
N PRO A 97 -47.78 21.51 3.33
CA PRO A 97 -47.62 20.35 4.20
C PRO A 97 -47.00 19.14 3.49
N ASN A 98 -45.84 18.70 3.96
CA ASN A 98 -45.19 17.48 3.50
C ASN A 98 -44.64 16.68 4.69
N LYS A 99 -44.84 15.36 4.62
CA LYS A 99 -44.41 14.40 5.65
C LYS A 99 -42.90 14.28 5.76
N ASN A 100 -42.14 14.49 4.67
CA ASN A 100 -40.68 14.45 4.74
C ASN A 100 -40.08 15.60 5.57
N LEU A 101 -40.84 16.69 5.76
CA LEU A 101 -40.46 17.80 6.62
C LEU A 101 -41.05 17.67 8.04
N ASP A 102 -41.82 16.62 8.36
CA ASP A 102 -42.29 16.34 9.72
C ASP A 102 -41.18 15.66 10.54
N LEU A 103 -40.19 16.44 10.96
CA LEU A 103 -38.95 15.96 11.57
C LEU A 103 -39.22 15.49 13.01
N GLN A 104 -39.41 14.19 13.24
CA GLN A 104 -39.75 13.62 14.57
C GLN A 104 -38.58 12.89 15.25
N LYS A 105 -37.44 12.78 14.57
CA LYS A 105 -36.19 12.17 15.06
C LYS A 105 -35.12 13.25 15.15
N ALA A 106 -33.86 12.92 14.94
CA ALA A 106 -32.79 13.91 14.80
C ALA A 106 -33.02 14.77 13.54
N PHE A 107 -32.56 16.02 13.55
CA PHE A 107 -32.63 16.90 12.38
C PHE A 107 -31.61 18.03 12.47
N THR A 108 -31.36 18.68 11.32
CA THR A 108 -30.54 19.88 11.21
C THR A 108 -31.18 20.91 10.30
N ILE A 109 -31.08 22.19 10.66
CA ILE A 109 -31.51 23.34 9.87
C ILE A 109 -30.27 24.23 9.68
N SER A 110 -29.87 24.50 8.44
CA SER A 110 -28.75 25.39 8.08
C SER A 110 -29.28 26.55 7.25
N VAL A 111 -28.87 27.77 7.57
CA VAL A 111 -29.32 28.99 6.87
C VAL A 111 -28.24 30.05 6.91
N TRP A 112 -28.04 30.77 5.81
CA TRP A 112 -27.33 32.05 5.80
C TRP A 112 -28.31 33.20 6.02
N ILE A 113 -28.02 34.08 6.99
CA ILE A 113 -28.86 35.25 7.31
C ILE A 113 -28.05 36.55 7.31
N ASN A 114 -28.68 37.62 6.85
CA ASN A 114 -28.23 38.99 7.06
C ASN A 114 -29.37 39.79 7.69
N ALA A 115 -29.44 39.74 9.02
CA ALA A 115 -30.55 40.27 9.81
C ALA A 115 -30.42 41.80 10.03
N GLU A 116 -31.51 42.54 9.79
CA GLU A 116 -31.59 43.97 10.09
C GLU A 116 -32.03 44.24 11.54
N SER A 117 -31.79 45.45 12.04
CA SER A 117 -32.28 45.86 13.36
C SER A 117 -33.80 45.74 13.50
N SER A 118 -34.23 45.09 14.57
CA SER A 118 -35.63 44.99 15.01
C SER A 118 -35.68 45.04 16.54
N SER A 119 -36.65 45.74 17.12
CA SER A 119 -36.91 45.72 18.57
C SER A 119 -37.81 44.57 19.02
N SER A 120 -38.29 43.77 18.06
CA SER A 120 -39.14 42.61 18.29
C SER A 120 -38.45 41.34 17.79
N PHE A 121 -38.88 40.23 18.35
CA PHE A 121 -38.54 38.87 17.91
C PHE A 121 -38.74 38.68 16.39
N GLN A 122 -37.86 37.94 15.73
CA GLN A 122 -37.86 37.71 14.27
C GLN A 122 -37.75 36.22 13.92
N THR A 123 -38.68 35.67 13.17
CA THR A 123 -38.69 34.25 12.80
C THR A 123 -37.98 34.00 11.46
N ILE A 124 -36.90 33.21 11.47
CA ILE A 124 -36.17 32.82 10.24
C ILE A 124 -36.97 31.75 9.51
N LEU A 125 -37.35 30.67 10.22
CA LEU A 125 -38.26 29.66 9.71
C LEU A 125 -39.05 28.96 10.83
N ALA A 126 -40.27 28.55 10.52
CA ALA A 126 -41.16 27.86 11.44
C ALA A 126 -41.98 26.79 10.71
N LYS A 127 -42.05 25.61 11.30
CA LYS A 127 -42.99 24.57 10.87
C LYS A 127 -44.06 24.38 11.94
N GLU A 128 -45.18 25.07 11.75
CA GLU A 128 -46.27 25.16 12.72
C GLU A 128 -47.63 25.31 12.07
N GLN A 129 -48.69 25.05 12.84
CA GLN A 129 -50.06 25.24 12.36
C GLN A 129 -50.32 26.69 11.94
N ASP A 130 -50.83 26.85 10.72
CA ASP A 130 -51.38 28.13 10.22
C ASP A 130 -52.73 28.40 10.90
N SER A 131 -52.69 28.83 12.16
CA SER A 131 -53.85 29.11 13.01
C SER A 131 -54.11 30.62 13.16
N SER A 132 -55.38 31.01 13.18
CA SER A 132 -55.83 32.36 13.50
C SER A 132 -56.19 32.55 14.99
N GLU A 133 -56.14 31.47 15.79
CA GLU A 133 -56.48 31.43 17.21
C GLU A 133 -55.32 30.77 17.99
N GLY A 134 -54.97 31.35 19.14
CA GLY A 134 -53.65 31.18 19.76
C GLY A 134 -53.27 29.78 20.25
N TRP A 135 -51.94 29.60 20.37
CA TRP A 135 -51.14 28.39 20.64
C TRP A 135 -51.14 27.37 19.49
N SER A 136 -50.07 27.42 18.69
CA SER A 136 -49.80 26.46 17.63
C SER A 136 -48.89 25.36 18.15
N ASN A 137 -49.25 24.11 17.85
CA ASN A 137 -48.30 23.01 17.92
C ASN A 137 -47.23 23.20 16.84
N ARG A 138 -45.97 22.97 17.20
CA ARG A 138 -44.81 23.25 16.33
C ARG A 138 -43.92 22.03 16.21
N ASN A 139 -43.52 21.72 14.98
CA ASN A 139 -42.43 20.78 14.74
C ASN A 139 -41.09 21.45 15.08
N PHE A 140 -40.82 22.65 14.58
CA PHE A 140 -39.69 23.46 15.04
C PHE A 140 -39.92 24.94 14.77
N TRP A 141 -39.11 25.76 15.44
CA TRP A 141 -39.07 27.20 15.31
C TRP A 141 -37.63 27.69 15.47
N PHE A 142 -37.10 28.34 14.43
CA PHE A 142 -35.74 28.84 14.38
C PHE A 142 -35.75 30.34 14.10
N ALA A 143 -35.14 31.12 14.99
CA ALA A 143 -35.44 32.54 15.10
C ALA A 143 -34.40 33.35 15.88
N LEU A 144 -34.60 34.68 15.89
CA LEU A 144 -33.87 35.63 16.71
C LEU A 144 -34.78 36.21 17.81
N TRP A 145 -34.29 36.23 19.05
CA TRP A 145 -34.94 36.91 20.17
C TRP A 145 -34.97 38.43 19.99
N ASP A 146 -35.74 39.12 20.82
CA ASP A 146 -35.81 40.59 20.92
C ASP A 146 -34.44 41.23 21.23
N ASN A 147 -33.52 40.49 21.86
CA ASN A 147 -32.12 40.86 22.04
C ASN A 147 -31.19 40.46 20.88
N GLY A 148 -31.73 39.88 19.80
CA GLY A 148 -31.00 39.47 18.60
C GLY A 148 -30.22 38.16 18.69
N LYS A 149 -30.32 37.43 19.80
CA LYS A 149 -29.68 36.11 19.96
C LYS A 149 -30.45 35.01 19.23
N LEU A 150 -29.71 34.03 18.72
CA LEU A 150 -30.26 32.89 18.00
C LEU A 150 -30.99 31.94 18.95
N THR A 151 -32.11 31.37 18.48
CA THR A 151 -32.86 30.34 19.20
C THR A 151 -33.37 29.24 18.29
N LEU A 152 -33.32 28.01 18.82
CA LEU A 152 -34.02 26.83 18.28
C LEU A 152 -35.03 26.36 19.34
N LYS A 153 -36.25 26.11 18.90
CA LYS A 153 -37.34 25.61 19.75
C LYS A 153 -38.16 24.52 19.06
N PHE A 154 -38.55 23.50 19.81
CA PHE A 154 -39.64 22.59 19.47
C PHE A 154 -40.43 22.16 20.70
N SER A 155 -41.64 21.65 20.50
CA SER A 155 -42.57 21.28 21.57
C SER A 155 -43.18 19.91 21.28
N SER A 156 -43.57 19.17 22.34
CA SER A 156 -44.42 17.97 22.24
C SER A 156 -45.80 18.19 22.87
N LEU A 157 -46.72 17.25 22.60
CA LEU A 157 -48.11 17.31 23.09
C LEU A 157 -48.18 17.32 24.62
N SER A 158 -47.13 16.84 25.28
CA SER A 158 -47.01 16.72 26.73
C SER A 158 -46.30 17.91 27.39
N ASN A 159 -45.52 18.70 26.65
CA ASN A 159 -44.71 19.78 27.21
C ASN A 159 -44.37 20.84 26.17
N ASN A 160 -44.59 22.11 26.54
CA ASN A 160 -44.51 23.24 25.63
C ASN A 160 -43.07 23.74 25.39
N ASN A 161 -42.11 23.28 26.20
CA ASN A 161 -40.70 23.70 26.16
C ASN A 161 -39.77 22.48 26.20
N ASP A 162 -39.96 21.48 25.33
CA ASP A 162 -39.05 20.32 25.29
C ASP A 162 -37.65 20.70 24.81
N CYS A 163 -37.56 21.72 23.96
CA CYS A 163 -36.30 22.35 23.59
C CYS A 163 -36.53 23.85 23.41
N GLU A 164 -35.79 24.71 24.12
CA GLU A 164 -35.72 26.16 23.87
C GLU A 164 -34.34 26.66 24.27
N ILE A 165 -33.43 26.75 23.30
CA ILE A 165 -32.05 27.20 23.53
C ILE A 165 -31.90 28.61 23.00
N ILE A 166 -31.19 29.45 23.76
CA ILE A 166 -30.83 30.82 23.38
C ILE A 166 -29.32 30.97 23.56
N GLY A 167 -28.60 31.33 22.51
CA GLY A 167 -27.14 31.35 22.54
C GLY A 167 -26.53 32.32 21.56
N GLY A 168 -25.21 32.51 21.68
CA GLY A 168 -24.45 33.47 20.89
C GLY A 168 -24.64 34.94 21.28
N SER A 169 -24.15 35.81 20.41
CA SER A 169 -24.28 37.28 20.49
C SER A 169 -25.46 37.79 19.66
N ASP A 170 -25.76 39.09 19.76
CA ASP A 170 -26.70 39.76 18.86
C ASP A 170 -26.22 39.69 17.41
N LEU A 171 -26.99 39.02 16.55
CA LEU A 171 -26.67 38.79 15.13
C LEU A 171 -27.18 39.91 14.21
N ARG A 172 -27.95 40.88 14.72
CA ARG A 172 -28.52 41.96 13.91
C ARG A 172 -27.43 42.95 13.49
N ASN A 173 -27.51 43.42 12.24
CA ASN A 173 -26.55 44.33 11.63
C ASN A 173 -25.10 43.82 11.71
N LYS A 174 -24.88 42.50 11.56
CA LYS A 174 -23.55 41.86 11.59
C LYS A 174 -23.07 41.32 10.23
N GLY A 175 -23.76 41.68 9.15
CA GLY A 175 -23.52 41.10 7.82
C GLY A 175 -24.07 39.68 7.73
N TRP A 176 -23.58 38.91 6.76
CA TRP A 176 -23.92 37.51 6.60
C TRP A 176 -23.41 36.67 7.77
N LYS A 177 -24.28 35.79 8.26
CA LYS A 177 -24.01 34.83 9.33
C LYS A 177 -24.60 33.48 8.96
N HIS A 178 -23.79 32.44 9.11
CA HIS A 178 -24.25 31.08 8.97
C HIS A 178 -24.79 30.60 10.30
N VAL A 179 -26.07 30.21 10.34
CA VAL A 179 -26.75 29.81 11.57
C VAL A 179 -27.32 28.41 11.40
N VAL A 180 -27.00 27.54 12.37
CA VAL A 180 -27.41 26.13 12.34
C VAL A 180 -28.12 25.74 13.62
N GLY A 181 -29.25 25.05 13.51
CA GLY A 181 -29.95 24.41 14.62
C GLY A 181 -29.96 22.89 14.46
N VAL A 182 -29.55 22.16 15.50
CA VAL A 182 -29.45 20.70 15.48
C VAL A 182 -30.25 20.11 16.64
N TYR A 183 -30.96 19.02 16.38
CA TYR A 183 -31.48 18.12 17.41
C TYR A 183 -30.94 16.71 17.14
N ASP A 184 -30.19 16.13 18.08
CA ASP A 184 -29.53 14.82 17.90
C ASP A 184 -30.31 13.63 18.48
N GLY A 185 -31.52 13.89 19.00
CA GLY A 185 -32.32 12.90 19.72
C GLY A 185 -32.16 12.97 21.25
N SER A 186 -31.15 13.68 21.76
CA SER A 186 -30.90 13.85 23.20
C SER A 186 -30.55 15.29 23.59
N ASN A 187 -30.04 16.09 22.65
CA ASN A 187 -29.66 17.48 22.84
C ASN A 187 -30.17 18.33 21.69
N CYS A 188 -30.53 19.57 22.03
CA CYS A 188 -30.58 20.64 21.06
C CYS A 188 -29.26 21.40 21.06
N LYS A 189 -28.84 21.88 19.89
CA LYS A 189 -27.63 22.68 19.72
C LYS A 189 -27.87 23.79 18.70
N ILE A 190 -27.16 24.90 18.89
CA ILE A 190 -27.14 26.00 17.92
C ILE A 190 -25.70 26.45 17.66
N TYR A 191 -25.43 26.76 16.39
CA TYR A 191 -24.12 27.14 15.89
C TYR A 191 -24.21 28.47 15.15
N VAL A 192 -23.12 29.24 15.19
CA VAL A 192 -22.93 30.46 14.40
C VAL A 192 -21.54 30.39 13.77
N ASP A 193 -21.46 30.58 12.45
CA ASP A 193 -20.22 30.56 11.66
C ASP A 193 -19.38 29.29 11.94
N GLY A 194 -20.02 28.12 11.93
CA GLY A 194 -19.41 26.82 12.23
C GLY A 194 -19.13 26.52 13.71
N GLY A 195 -19.23 27.50 14.61
CA GLY A 195 -18.93 27.35 16.04
C GLY A 195 -20.16 27.08 16.90
N LEU A 196 -20.09 26.11 17.83
CA LEU A 196 -21.16 25.83 18.81
C LEU A 196 -21.33 27.00 19.79
N VAL A 197 -22.53 27.58 19.87
CA VAL A 197 -22.83 28.74 20.75
C VAL A 197 -23.91 28.49 21.80
N GLY A 198 -24.53 27.30 21.79
CA GLY A 198 -25.49 26.88 22.80
C GLY A 198 -25.84 25.40 22.64
N SER A 199 -25.99 24.69 23.76
CA SER A 199 -26.40 23.28 23.81
C SER A 199 -27.17 23.02 25.10
N ASP A 200 -28.23 22.22 25.04
CA ASP A 200 -29.02 21.83 26.20
C ASP A 200 -29.63 20.44 25.99
N ALA A 201 -29.75 19.68 27.08
CA ALA A 201 -30.28 18.32 27.06
C ALA A 201 -31.82 18.35 27.03
N VAL A 202 -32.41 17.46 26.24
CA VAL A 202 -33.85 17.43 26.00
C VAL A 202 -34.38 16.00 26.12
N SER A 203 -35.57 15.83 26.70
CA SER A 203 -36.20 14.51 26.91
C SER A 203 -37.40 14.24 25.99
N GLY A 204 -37.85 15.25 25.25
CA GLY A 204 -39.00 15.18 24.34
C GLY A 204 -38.56 15.08 22.88
N LYS A 205 -39.53 14.84 21.98
CA LYS A 205 -39.30 14.83 20.53
C LYS A 205 -40.27 15.79 19.82
N PRO A 206 -39.90 16.32 18.65
CA PRO A 206 -40.78 17.22 17.90
C PRO A 206 -42.05 16.54 17.38
N GLU A 207 -43.12 17.33 17.21
CA GLU A 207 -44.41 16.86 16.70
C GLU A 207 -44.49 16.80 15.17
N GLY A 208 -45.01 15.72 14.61
CA GLY A 208 -45.19 15.56 13.15
C GLY A 208 -46.65 15.71 12.73
N ILE A 209 -47.21 16.92 12.83
CA ILE A 209 -48.65 17.17 12.59
C ILE A 209 -48.93 17.68 11.15
N GLY A 210 -48.06 17.41 10.17
CA GLY A 210 -48.34 17.75 8.77
C GLY A 210 -48.61 19.25 8.57
N HIS A 211 -47.85 20.09 9.26
CA HIS A 211 -47.98 21.54 9.18
C HIS A 211 -47.16 22.14 8.02
N PRO A 212 -47.56 23.29 7.45
CA PRO A 212 -46.74 23.99 6.47
C PRO A 212 -45.41 24.44 7.11
N LEU A 213 -44.38 24.55 6.28
CA LEU A 213 -43.14 25.24 6.64
C LEU A 213 -43.20 26.67 6.09
N LEU A 214 -42.87 27.64 6.92
CA LEU A 214 -42.80 29.05 6.57
C LEU A 214 -41.36 29.52 6.71
N ILE A 215 -40.82 30.16 5.67
CA ILE A 215 -39.53 30.86 5.69
C ILE A 215 -39.81 32.36 5.71
N GLY A 216 -39.27 33.07 6.70
CA GLY A 216 -39.46 34.51 6.91
C GLY A 216 -40.63 34.89 7.81
N LEU A 217 -41.46 33.94 8.26
CA LEU A 217 -42.57 34.20 9.18
C LEU A 217 -42.91 32.96 10.02
N GLU A 218 -43.69 33.18 11.07
CA GLU A 218 -44.37 32.18 11.87
C GLU A 218 -45.88 32.12 11.52
N SER A 219 -46.69 31.34 12.23
CA SER A 219 -48.16 31.37 12.09
C SER A 219 -48.78 32.78 12.03
N ASN A 220 -49.87 32.88 11.27
CA ASN A 220 -50.60 34.13 10.99
C ASN A 220 -51.15 34.86 12.22
N TYR A 221 -51.12 34.23 13.40
CA TYR A 221 -51.57 34.82 14.67
C TYR A 221 -50.60 35.86 15.24
N ARG A 222 -49.29 35.57 15.34
CA ARG A 222 -48.31 36.45 15.99
C ARG A 222 -47.53 37.35 15.02
N LYS A 223 -47.43 36.95 13.74
CA LYS A 223 -46.81 37.72 12.65
C LYS A 223 -45.41 38.29 12.99
N ARG A 224 -44.57 37.52 13.68
CA ARG A 224 -43.19 37.92 13.98
C ARG A 224 -42.26 37.57 12.81
N GLY A 225 -42.28 38.41 11.77
CA GLY A 225 -41.53 38.16 10.54
C GLY A 225 -40.06 38.53 10.61
N PHE A 226 -39.28 37.90 9.74
CA PHE A 226 -37.88 38.22 9.53
C PHE A 226 -37.73 39.51 8.74
N LYS A 227 -36.81 40.37 9.17
CA LYS A 227 -36.43 41.57 8.44
C LYS A 227 -34.95 41.49 8.12
N GLY A 228 -34.62 41.36 6.85
CA GLY A 228 -33.26 41.06 6.38
C GLY A 228 -33.25 40.12 5.18
N ALA A 229 -32.08 39.64 4.79
CA ALA A 229 -31.93 38.67 3.71
C ALA A 229 -31.68 37.26 4.26
N ILE A 230 -32.25 36.25 3.59
CA ILE A 230 -32.05 34.83 3.86
C ILE A 230 -31.52 34.19 2.59
N ASP A 231 -30.56 33.29 2.75
CA ASP A 231 -29.87 32.57 1.69
C ASP A 231 -29.63 31.10 2.09
N GLU A 232 -29.50 30.20 1.11
CA GLU A 232 -29.07 28.81 1.28
C GLU A 232 -29.81 28.05 2.42
N VAL A 233 -31.14 28.02 2.39
CA VAL A 233 -31.93 27.31 3.42
C VAL A 233 -31.87 25.81 3.17
N LYS A 234 -31.27 25.04 4.09
CA LYS A 234 -31.15 23.58 4.00
C LYS A 234 -31.71 22.88 5.23
N ILE A 235 -32.36 21.73 5.04
CA ILE A 235 -32.94 20.91 6.12
C ILE A 235 -32.53 19.45 5.96
N TRP A 236 -31.93 18.86 7.00
CA TRP A 236 -31.64 17.44 7.08
C TRP A 236 -32.57 16.72 8.07
N ASP A 237 -32.95 15.48 7.76
CA ASP A 237 -33.66 14.55 8.65
C ASP A 237 -32.73 13.76 9.60
N ARG A 238 -31.50 14.27 9.76
CA ARG A 238 -30.48 13.78 10.71
C ARG A 238 -29.77 14.96 11.38
N ALA A 239 -29.10 14.67 12.49
CA ALA A 239 -28.16 15.61 13.09
C ALA A 239 -26.84 15.61 12.29
N LEU A 240 -26.37 16.80 11.90
CA LEU A 240 -25.00 17.02 11.45
C LEU A 240 -24.07 17.06 12.67
N SER A 241 -22.85 16.55 12.50
CA SER A 241 -21.77 16.68 13.48
C SER A 241 -21.12 18.06 13.44
N ASP A 242 -20.36 18.40 14.49
CA ASP A 242 -19.65 19.67 14.60
C ASP A 242 -18.70 19.93 13.41
N GLU A 243 -18.09 18.86 12.87
CA GLU A 243 -17.20 18.94 11.71
C GLU A 243 -17.97 19.21 10.41
N GLU A 244 -19.08 18.51 10.18
CA GLU A 244 -19.94 18.73 9.01
C GLU A 244 -20.52 20.15 8.98
N ILE A 245 -20.85 20.70 10.14
CA ILE A 245 -21.35 22.08 10.27
C ILE A 245 -20.26 23.10 9.96
N ARG A 246 -19.02 22.83 10.35
CA ARG A 246 -17.87 23.67 10.00
C ARG A 246 -17.59 23.61 8.50
N ASP A 247 -17.64 22.42 7.90
CA ASP A 247 -17.39 22.26 6.46
C ASP A 247 -18.49 22.93 5.61
N GLU A 248 -19.76 22.82 6.02
CA GLU A 248 -20.90 23.55 5.46
C GLU A 248 -20.70 25.08 5.54
N PHE A 249 -20.18 25.58 6.67
CA PHE A 249 -19.86 27.01 6.82
C PHE A 249 -18.73 27.47 5.90
N GLU A 250 -17.68 26.67 5.74
CA GLU A 250 -16.50 26.99 4.92
C GLU A 250 -16.76 26.88 3.41
N GLY A 251 -17.96 26.46 2.99
CA GLY A 251 -18.31 26.30 1.57
C GLY A 251 -17.53 25.16 0.91
N LYS A 252 -17.05 24.19 1.70
CA LYS A 252 -16.45 22.97 1.17
C LYS A 252 -17.57 22.11 0.63
N ILE A 253 -17.65 21.97 -0.69
CA ILE A 253 -18.58 21.04 -1.33
C ILE A 253 -18.28 19.63 -0.80
N MET A 254 -19.20 19.01 -0.05
CA MET A 254 -19.10 17.57 0.24
C MET A 254 -19.55 16.78 -1.00
N GLU A 255 -18.80 16.88 -2.08
CA GLU A 255 -19.00 16.04 -3.25
C GLU A 255 -18.21 14.74 -3.08
N GLY A 256 -18.95 13.63 -2.96
CA GLY A 256 -18.39 12.28 -2.88
C GLY A 256 -17.80 11.93 -1.52
N ILE A 257 -18.14 10.75 -0.99
CA ILE A 257 -17.31 10.15 0.06
C ILE A 257 -15.98 9.83 -0.62
N THR A 258 -14.97 10.66 -0.42
CA THR A 258 -13.65 10.45 -1.04
C THR A 258 -13.02 9.13 -0.62
N GLY A 259 -13.53 8.46 0.41
CA GLY A 259 -12.98 7.23 0.97
C GLY A 259 -11.85 7.50 1.96
N LYS A 260 -11.67 8.74 2.40
CA LYS A 260 -10.67 9.10 3.41
C LYS A 260 -10.84 8.25 4.67
N GLY A 261 -9.76 7.56 5.05
CA GLY A 261 -9.75 6.66 6.21
C GLY A 261 -10.32 5.25 5.95
N VAL A 262 -10.64 4.95 4.69
CA VAL A 262 -11.03 3.61 4.22
C VAL A 262 -9.82 2.91 3.62
N THR A 263 -9.65 1.63 3.90
CA THR A 263 -8.67 0.75 3.24
C THR A 263 -9.37 -0.24 2.29
N ILE A 264 -8.81 -0.43 1.10
CA ILE A 264 -9.32 -1.32 0.06
C ILE A 264 -8.22 -2.32 -0.32
N GLY A 265 -8.44 -3.60 -0.09
CA GLY A 265 -7.61 -4.69 -0.62
C GLY A 265 -7.99 -5.01 -2.06
N ILE A 266 -7.07 -4.84 -2.99
CA ILE A 266 -7.21 -5.25 -4.39
C ILE A 266 -6.59 -6.64 -4.51
N ILE A 267 -7.42 -7.68 -4.57
CA ILE A 267 -6.99 -9.07 -4.72
C ILE A 267 -7.15 -9.44 -6.20
N ASP A 268 -6.05 -9.36 -6.96
CA ASP A 268 -6.07 -9.45 -8.43
C ASP A 268 -4.66 -9.79 -9.00
N THR A 269 -4.29 -9.29 -10.18
CA THR A 269 -2.98 -9.46 -10.82
C THR A 269 -1.83 -8.66 -10.18
N GLY A 270 -2.11 -7.97 -9.08
CA GLY A 270 -1.24 -7.00 -8.44
C GLY A 270 -1.71 -5.56 -8.65
N VAL A 271 -0.95 -4.58 -8.17
CA VAL A 271 -1.17 -3.16 -8.44
C VAL A 271 0.17 -2.54 -8.81
N ASP A 272 0.25 -1.89 -9.97
CA ASP A 272 1.33 -0.99 -10.31
C ASP A 272 1.18 0.27 -9.47
N TYR A 273 1.79 0.23 -8.29
CA TYR A 273 1.83 1.34 -7.36
C TYR A 273 2.68 2.51 -7.86
N THR A 274 3.51 2.31 -8.91
CA THR A 274 4.20 3.40 -9.60
C THR A 274 3.32 4.09 -10.64
N HIS A 275 2.10 3.59 -10.86
CA HIS A 275 1.16 4.22 -11.77
C HIS A 275 0.84 5.64 -11.29
N PRO A 276 0.91 6.68 -12.15
CA PRO A 276 0.78 8.06 -11.66
C PRO A 276 -0.59 8.38 -11.06
N ASP A 277 -1.65 7.72 -11.52
CA ASP A 277 -3.01 7.87 -10.95
C ASP A 277 -3.10 7.32 -9.52
N LEU A 278 -2.11 6.54 -9.09
CA LEU A 278 -1.93 5.99 -7.75
C LEU A 278 -0.76 6.64 -7.01
N GLY A 279 -0.29 7.80 -7.44
CA GLY A 279 0.74 8.55 -6.71
C GLY A 279 2.19 8.25 -7.11
N GLY A 280 2.40 7.51 -8.20
CA GLY A 280 3.74 7.34 -8.77
C GLY A 280 4.21 8.49 -9.67
N CYS A 281 5.48 8.43 -10.09
CA CYS A 281 6.19 9.56 -10.67
C CYS A 281 5.79 9.84 -12.12
N THR A 282 5.90 11.10 -12.55
CA THR A 282 5.24 11.58 -13.78
C THR A 282 6.16 11.76 -14.98
N ASN A 283 7.47 11.62 -14.79
CA ASN A 283 8.46 11.69 -15.85
C ASN A 283 9.58 10.67 -15.64
N THR A 284 10.21 10.27 -16.74
CA THR A 284 11.22 9.20 -16.77
C THR A 284 12.44 9.50 -15.90
N GLU A 285 12.87 10.76 -15.83
CA GLU A 285 14.03 11.20 -15.03
C GLU A 285 13.75 11.12 -13.52
N GLU A 286 12.50 11.35 -13.10
CA GLU A 286 12.03 11.20 -11.72
C GLU A 286 11.87 9.71 -11.34
N CYS A 287 11.37 8.88 -12.25
CA CYS A 287 11.32 7.42 -12.05
C CYS A 287 12.72 6.77 -12.03
N GLU A 288 13.64 7.22 -12.89
CA GLU A 288 15.01 6.69 -13.04
C GLU A 288 15.90 7.02 -11.83
N ASN A 289 15.63 8.12 -11.11
CA ASN A 289 16.37 8.50 -9.91
C ASN A 289 15.87 7.85 -8.60
N ILE A 290 14.69 7.19 -8.64
CA ILE A 290 14.08 6.58 -7.45
C ILE A 290 14.28 5.05 -7.43
N VAL A 291 14.39 4.41 -8.60
CA VAL A 291 14.91 3.04 -8.71
C VAL A 291 16.44 3.11 -8.74
N LYS A 292 17.07 3.25 -7.56
CA LYS A 292 18.53 3.15 -7.51
C LYS A 292 18.92 1.74 -7.93
N PRO A 293 19.73 1.57 -8.99
CA PRO A 293 20.10 0.25 -9.44
C PRO A 293 20.96 -0.42 -8.37
N TYR A 294 20.42 -1.49 -7.81
CA TYR A 294 21.18 -2.39 -6.94
C TYR A 294 22.25 -3.04 -7.81
N HIS A 295 23.51 -2.92 -7.41
CA HIS A 295 24.63 -3.61 -8.03
C HIS A 295 25.35 -4.44 -6.95
N PRO A 296 24.71 -5.51 -6.44
CA PRO A 296 25.35 -6.43 -5.52
C PRO A 296 26.60 -7.00 -6.18
N ASN A 297 27.72 -6.90 -5.48
CA ASN A 297 29.02 -7.32 -5.98
C ASN A 297 29.71 -8.22 -4.96
N PHE A 298 30.34 -9.29 -5.47
CA PHE A 298 31.09 -10.28 -4.68
C PHE A 298 30.32 -10.83 -3.47
N PRO A 299 29.14 -11.45 -3.68
CA PRO A 299 28.39 -12.02 -2.59
C PRO A 299 29.18 -13.20 -1.96
N ARG A 300 28.96 -13.43 -0.67
CA ARG A 300 29.50 -14.55 0.11
C ARG A 300 28.44 -15.08 1.05
N ILE A 301 28.45 -16.39 1.30
CA ILE A 301 27.48 -17.04 2.18
C ILE A 301 28.17 -17.98 3.17
N ASN A 302 27.77 -17.89 4.44
CA ASN A 302 28.16 -18.83 5.49
C ASN A 302 26.96 -19.15 6.39
N GLY A 303 26.45 -20.39 6.29
CA GLY A 303 25.27 -20.82 7.02
C GLY A 303 24.02 -20.06 6.58
N ASP A 304 23.48 -19.25 7.50
CA ASP A 304 22.27 -18.44 7.36
C ASP A 304 22.57 -16.97 7.03
N LYS A 305 23.82 -16.61 6.72
CA LYS A 305 24.21 -15.22 6.46
C LYS A 305 24.83 -15.04 5.10
N ILE A 306 24.34 -14.04 4.38
CA ILE A 306 24.85 -13.60 3.08
C ILE A 306 25.45 -12.22 3.27
N VAL A 307 26.63 -11.94 2.72
CA VAL A 307 27.23 -10.60 2.69
C VAL A 307 27.62 -10.22 1.28
N TRP A 308 27.51 -8.95 0.93
CA TRP A 308 27.94 -8.40 -0.36
C TRP A 308 28.31 -6.93 -0.16
N HIS A 309 28.90 -6.31 -1.19
CA HIS A 309 28.96 -4.86 -1.25
C HIS A 309 28.16 -4.33 -2.43
N ASP A 310 27.56 -3.17 -2.27
CA ASP A 310 26.90 -2.44 -3.36
C ASP A 310 26.99 -0.94 -3.11
N ASN A 311 26.64 -0.14 -4.12
CA ASN A 311 26.71 1.31 -4.09
C ASN A 311 25.35 2.00 -4.11
N ARG A 312 24.30 1.36 -3.55
CA ARG A 312 22.94 1.92 -3.57
C ARG A 312 22.85 3.27 -2.82
N ASP A 313 23.76 3.55 -1.90
CA ASP A 313 23.75 4.80 -1.11
C ASP A 313 24.66 5.90 -1.67
N GLY A 314 25.35 5.65 -2.79
CA GLY A 314 26.25 6.60 -3.44
C GLY A 314 27.74 6.29 -3.22
N ASP A 315 28.06 5.48 -2.22
CA ASP A 315 29.35 4.88 -1.88
C ASP A 315 29.21 3.36 -1.73
N TYR A 316 30.31 2.63 -1.92
CA TYR A 316 30.31 1.17 -1.78
C TYR A 316 30.33 0.77 -0.31
N GLU A 317 29.28 0.10 0.14
CA GLU A 317 29.06 -0.26 1.53
C GLU A 317 28.88 -1.79 1.66
N ILE A 318 29.21 -2.35 2.82
CA ILE A 318 28.99 -3.78 3.11
C ILE A 318 27.59 -3.98 3.67
N TYR A 319 26.83 -4.87 3.04
CA TYR A 319 25.51 -5.30 3.47
C TYR A 319 25.54 -6.77 3.88
N MET A 320 24.60 -7.15 4.74
CA MET A 320 24.37 -8.51 5.17
C MET A 320 22.88 -8.83 5.13
N TYR A 321 22.53 -10.03 4.70
CA TYR A 321 21.20 -10.58 4.84
C TYR A 321 21.22 -11.80 5.76
N ASP A 322 20.42 -11.77 6.82
CA ASP A 322 20.22 -12.86 7.77
C ASP A 322 18.98 -13.68 7.34
N ILE A 323 19.23 -14.85 6.75
CA ILE A 323 18.20 -15.76 6.22
C ILE A 323 17.26 -16.23 7.33
N ALA A 324 17.78 -16.47 8.54
CA ALA A 324 16.99 -16.96 9.65
C ALA A 324 16.02 -15.90 10.21
N LYS A 325 16.43 -14.62 10.14
CA LYS A 325 15.60 -13.48 10.57
C LYS A 325 14.80 -12.82 9.46
N ASN A 326 15.09 -13.16 8.20
CA ASN A 326 14.53 -12.47 7.05
C ASN A 326 14.82 -10.96 7.08
N GLU A 327 16.07 -10.57 7.36
CA GLU A 327 16.46 -9.18 7.63
C GLU A 327 17.71 -8.77 6.84
N GLU A 328 17.65 -7.64 6.13
CA GLU A 328 18.82 -6.96 5.55
C GLU A 328 19.41 -5.95 6.56
N ILE A 329 20.73 -5.93 6.68
CA ILE A 329 21.48 -5.09 7.62
C ILE A 329 22.66 -4.44 6.89
N LYS A 330 22.67 -3.11 6.83
CA LYS A 330 23.86 -2.33 6.43
C LYS A 330 24.92 -2.40 7.54
N LEU A 331 26.10 -2.95 7.26
CA LEU A 331 27.17 -3.17 8.24
C LEU A 331 28.12 -1.98 8.38
N THR A 332 28.30 -1.21 7.31
CA THR A 332 29.20 -0.04 7.25
C THR A 332 28.40 1.20 6.89
N ASN A 333 28.86 2.39 7.32
CA ASN A 333 28.15 3.64 7.07
C ASN A 333 29.09 4.84 7.26
N ASP A 334 30.28 4.75 6.67
CA ASP A 334 31.30 5.80 6.74
C ASP A 334 31.58 6.39 5.35
N ASN A 335 32.40 7.44 5.24
CA ASN A 335 32.59 8.14 3.96
C ASN A 335 33.65 7.47 3.05
N TYR A 336 33.89 6.17 3.20
CA TYR A 336 34.88 5.42 2.44
C TYR A 336 34.24 4.21 1.76
N ASP A 337 34.79 3.81 0.62
CA ASP A 337 34.31 2.63 -0.10
C ASP A 337 34.88 1.33 0.52
N GLN A 338 33.99 0.41 0.91
CA GLN A 338 34.31 -0.95 1.36
C GLN A 338 34.03 -1.99 0.27
N TYR A 339 34.98 -2.89 0.06
CA TYR A 339 34.93 -3.89 -1.00
C TYR A 339 35.23 -5.31 -0.52
N HIS A 340 34.76 -6.26 -1.33
CA HIS A 340 35.08 -7.69 -1.26
C HIS A 340 34.89 -8.31 0.14
N PRO A 341 33.66 -8.28 0.70
CA PRO A 341 33.42 -8.87 1.99
C PRO A 341 33.63 -10.39 1.93
N ASP A 342 34.00 -10.98 3.06
CA ASP A 342 33.99 -12.42 3.30
C ASP A 342 33.48 -12.72 4.71
N ILE A 343 32.86 -13.88 4.91
CA ILE A 343 32.15 -14.20 6.15
C ILE A 343 32.44 -15.61 6.64
N TYR A 344 32.72 -15.72 7.94
CA TYR A 344 32.75 -17.01 8.64
C TYR A 344 32.11 -16.88 10.01
N SER A 345 31.03 -17.63 10.25
CA SER A 345 30.25 -17.57 11.48
C SER A 345 29.81 -16.13 11.79
N ASN A 346 30.33 -15.51 12.86
CA ASN A 346 29.93 -14.16 13.30
C ASN A 346 30.93 -13.08 12.86
N TYR A 347 31.93 -13.41 12.04
CA TYR A 347 32.95 -12.47 11.61
C TYR A 347 32.80 -12.14 10.13
N VAL A 348 32.74 -10.85 9.82
CA VAL A 348 32.79 -10.31 8.46
C VAL A 348 34.09 -9.57 8.29
N VAL A 349 34.80 -9.80 7.19
CA VAL A 349 36.01 -9.07 6.82
C VAL A 349 35.81 -8.37 5.50
N TRP A 350 36.40 -7.18 5.32
CA TRP A 350 36.41 -6.47 4.04
C TRP A 350 37.73 -5.72 3.84
N THR A 351 37.91 -5.25 2.61
CA THR A 351 39.04 -4.43 2.22
C THR A 351 38.56 -3.02 1.89
N GLU A 352 39.22 -2.02 2.46
CA GLU A 352 39.04 -0.63 2.06
C GLU A 352 40.18 -0.18 1.17
N LEU A 353 39.87 0.73 0.25
CA LEU A 353 40.82 1.28 -0.71
C LEU A 353 41.12 2.77 -0.41
N HIS A 354 41.97 3.37 -1.24
CA HIS A 354 42.30 4.80 -1.23
C HIS A 354 42.84 5.33 0.12
N THR A 355 42.17 6.33 0.70
CA THR A 355 42.64 7.12 1.84
C THR A 355 42.48 6.40 3.18
N ASN A 356 41.58 5.41 3.28
CA ASN A 356 41.38 4.58 4.46
C ASN A 356 41.86 3.12 4.30
N LYS A 357 42.72 2.88 3.30
CA LYS A 357 43.16 1.55 2.86
C LYS A 357 43.50 0.57 3.99
N GLY A 358 43.01 -0.66 3.90
CA GLY A 358 43.29 -1.66 4.93
C GLY A 358 42.37 -2.85 4.93
N ILE A 359 42.60 -3.73 5.89
CA ILE A 359 41.72 -4.87 6.18
C ILE A 359 40.97 -4.58 7.47
N TYR A 360 39.67 -4.82 7.46
CA TYR A 360 38.80 -4.61 8.60
C TYR A 360 38.07 -5.90 8.95
N LEU A 361 37.81 -6.07 10.24
CA LEU A 361 37.09 -7.17 10.83
C LEU A 361 35.90 -6.61 11.62
N TYR A 362 34.72 -7.13 11.36
CA TYR A 362 33.51 -6.85 12.11
C TYR A 362 33.01 -8.10 12.80
N ASP A 363 32.72 -7.97 14.09
CA ASP A 363 32.04 -9.00 14.87
C ASP A 363 30.54 -8.68 14.93
N ILE A 364 29.73 -9.51 14.27
CA ILE A 364 28.27 -9.39 14.22
C ILE A 364 27.64 -9.42 15.63
N THR A 365 28.25 -10.17 16.56
CA THR A 365 27.73 -10.34 17.92
C THR A 365 27.89 -9.07 18.73
N THR A 366 29.07 -8.45 18.65
CA THR A 366 29.43 -7.28 19.47
C THR A 366 29.25 -5.95 18.75
N ARG A 367 29.02 -5.99 17.42
CA ARG A 367 28.96 -4.86 16.50
C ARG A 367 30.23 -4.00 16.50
N ASN A 368 31.36 -4.61 16.82
CA ASN A 368 32.64 -3.92 16.86
C ASN A 368 33.40 -4.07 15.55
N VAL A 369 33.94 -2.96 15.05
CA VAL A 369 34.87 -2.92 13.93
C VAL A 369 36.30 -2.83 14.46
N GLN A 370 37.18 -3.70 13.96
CA GLN A 370 38.61 -3.68 14.21
C GLN A 370 39.37 -3.56 12.89
N ARG A 371 40.25 -2.57 12.79
CA ARG A 371 41.22 -2.50 11.69
C ARG A 371 42.37 -3.48 11.95
N ILE A 372 42.60 -4.39 11.02
CA ILE A 372 43.65 -5.42 11.06
C ILE A 372 44.92 -4.94 10.37
N SER A 373 44.78 -4.28 9.22
CA SER A 373 45.89 -3.76 8.42
C SER A 373 45.60 -2.35 7.95
N ASN A 374 46.64 -1.53 7.75
CA ASN A 374 46.56 -0.18 7.18
C ASN A 374 47.33 -0.03 5.86
N TYR A 375 47.64 -1.15 5.21
CA TYR A 375 48.33 -1.20 3.94
C TYR A 375 47.37 -1.37 2.77
N TRP A 376 47.87 -1.09 1.57
CA TRP A 376 47.16 -1.49 0.36
C TRP A 376 47.23 -3.00 0.27
N SER A 377 46.07 -3.65 0.31
CA SER A 377 45.98 -5.10 0.45
C SER A 377 45.06 -5.70 -0.61
N SER A 378 45.29 -6.96 -0.96
CA SER A 378 44.31 -7.75 -1.69
C SER A 378 43.02 -7.93 -0.87
N PRO A 379 41.92 -8.38 -1.50
CA PRO A 379 40.76 -8.90 -0.78
C PRO A 379 41.17 -9.87 0.34
N ALA A 380 40.66 -9.65 1.55
CA ALA A 380 40.87 -10.55 2.67
C ALA A 380 39.96 -11.78 2.58
N ARG A 381 40.39 -12.89 3.18
CA ARG A 381 39.61 -14.13 3.34
C ARG A 381 39.62 -14.60 4.77
N ILE A 382 38.51 -15.18 5.21
CA ILE A 382 38.34 -15.63 6.58
C ILE A 382 37.89 -17.09 6.66
N TYR A 383 38.55 -17.86 7.53
CA TYR A 383 38.08 -19.18 7.91
C TYR A 383 38.38 -19.41 9.39
N GLN A 384 37.35 -19.75 10.17
CA GLN A 384 37.44 -19.88 11.63
C GLN A 384 38.00 -18.61 12.28
N ASN A 385 39.17 -18.71 12.91
CA ASN A 385 39.81 -17.62 13.64
C ASN A 385 40.97 -16.99 12.83
N LYS A 386 41.07 -17.22 11.53
CA LYS A 386 42.19 -16.74 10.70
C LYS A 386 41.71 -15.87 9.56
N ILE A 387 42.38 -14.74 9.38
CA ILE A 387 42.21 -13.83 8.25
C ILE A 387 43.48 -13.87 7.42
N VAL A 388 43.36 -14.02 6.11
CA VAL A 388 44.49 -14.01 5.18
C VAL A 388 44.31 -12.93 4.13
N TRP A 389 45.40 -12.26 3.78
CA TRP A 389 45.44 -11.27 2.70
C TRP A 389 46.87 -11.18 2.18
N SER A 390 47.07 -10.44 1.10
CA SER A 390 48.41 -10.13 0.59
C SER A 390 48.60 -8.63 0.54
N ASP A 391 49.80 -8.14 0.85
CA ASP A 391 50.14 -6.72 0.71
C ASP A 391 51.63 -6.51 0.44
N ALA A 392 51.95 -5.34 -0.11
CA ALA A 392 53.32 -4.97 -0.48
C ALA A 392 54.04 -4.16 0.61
N ARG A 393 53.69 -4.32 1.92
CA ARG A 393 54.25 -3.47 2.99
C ARG A 393 55.78 -3.55 3.13
N ARG A 394 56.38 -4.66 2.71
CA ARG A 394 57.82 -4.93 2.84
C ARG A 394 58.64 -4.30 1.72
N THR A 395 58.20 -4.48 0.48
CA THR A 395 58.98 -4.12 -0.73
C THR A 395 58.44 -2.87 -1.41
N GLY A 396 57.17 -2.53 -1.21
CA GLY A 396 56.44 -1.49 -1.93
C GLY A 396 55.98 -1.90 -3.34
N GLU A 397 56.40 -3.06 -3.83
CA GLU A 397 56.14 -3.52 -5.21
C GLU A 397 55.55 -4.94 -5.24
N ASN A 398 56.12 -5.88 -4.48
CA ASN A 398 55.77 -7.29 -4.50
C ASN A 398 54.92 -7.64 -3.28
N TYR A 399 53.81 -8.35 -3.50
CA TYR A 399 52.89 -8.72 -2.44
C TYR A 399 53.41 -9.96 -1.71
N ASP A 400 53.45 -9.90 -0.38
CA ASP A 400 53.67 -11.06 0.49
C ASP A 400 52.32 -11.47 1.10
N VAL A 401 52.13 -12.77 1.42
CA VAL A 401 50.92 -13.26 2.10
C VAL A 401 51.06 -13.09 3.61
N TYR A 402 50.02 -12.58 4.26
CA TYR A 402 49.92 -12.37 5.71
C TYR A 402 48.73 -13.14 6.28
N VAL A 403 48.87 -13.54 7.54
CA VAL A 403 47.84 -14.24 8.32
C VAL A 403 47.67 -13.52 9.65
N TYR A 404 46.44 -13.21 10.02
CA TYR A 404 46.09 -12.70 11.35
C TYR A 404 45.25 -13.74 12.08
N ASP A 405 45.65 -14.09 13.29
CA ASP A 405 44.89 -14.96 14.17
C ASP A 405 44.03 -14.11 15.13
N ILE A 406 42.72 -14.15 14.94
CA ILE A 406 41.72 -13.38 15.70
C ILE A 406 41.77 -13.70 17.19
N SER A 407 42.06 -14.96 17.55
CA SER A 407 42.05 -15.41 18.95
C SER A 407 43.25 -14.92 19.75
N THR A 408 44.37 -14.67 19.07
CA THR A 408 45.63 -14.25 19.72
C THR A 408 45.99 -12.78 19.44
N GLY A 409 45.39 -12.18 18.41
CA GLY A 409 45.74 -10.85 17.92
C GLY A 409 47.08 -10.80 17.19
N VAL A 410 47.62 -11.95 16.78
CA VAL A 410 48.96 -12.05 16.17
C VAL A 410 48.86 -12.02 14.65
N GLU A 411 49.54 -11.05 14.04
CA GLU A 411 49.82 -11.01 12.61
C GLU A 411 51.14 -11.74 12.31
N THR A 412 51.15 -12.62 11.30
CA THR A 412 52.32 -13.36 10.84
C THR A 412 52.44 -13.26 9.33
N ARG A 413 53.62 -12.87 8.83
CA ARG A 413 53.95 -12.99 7.41
C ARG A 413 54.21 -14.45 7.05
N LEU A 414 53.56 -14.93 6.00
CA LEU A 414 53.60 -16.32 5.58
C LEU A 414 54.68 -16.61 4.52
N THR A 415 54.90 -15.68 3.60
CA THR A 415 55.89 -15.78 2.52
C THR A 415 57.10 -14.86 2.78
N GLU A 416 58.27 -15.23 2.28
CA GLU A 416 59.51 -14.45 2.46
C GLU A 416 60.25 -14.20 1.14
N SER A 417 59.64 -14.58 0.03
CA SER A 417 60.25 -14.55 -1.29
C SER A 417 60.13 -13.13 -1.87
N ASN A 418 60.89 -12.80 -2.93
CA ASN A 418 60.73 -11.52 -3.63
C ASN A 418 59.86 -11.69 -4.88
N ASN A 419 58.97 -12.66 -4.88
CA ASN A 419 58.01 -12.89 -5.96
C ASN A 419 56.68 -12.26 -5.57
N ASP A 420 55.78 -12.10 -6.53
CA ASP A 420 54.45 -11.59 -6.29
C ASP A 420 53.54 -12.74 -5.84
N GLU A 421 53.08 -12.68 -4.59
CA GLU A 421 52.21 -13.67 -3.97
C GLU A 421 50.87 -13.03 -3.61
N TRP A 422 49.81 -13.41 -4.34
CA TRP A 422 48.54 -12.71 -4.24
C TRP A 422 47.32 -13.63 -4.26
N ALA A 423 46.18 -12.99 -4.02
CA ALA A 423 44.87 -13.59 -3.96
C ALA A 423 44.74 -14.81 -3.01
N PRO A 424 45.21 -14.74 -1.76
CA PRO A 424 45.20 -15.89 -0.89
C PRO A 424 43.77 -16.35 -0.55
N GLU A 425 43.59 -17.67 -0.48
CA GLU A 425 42.36 -18.33 -0.02
C GLU A 425 42.70 -19.31 1.12
N ILE A 426 41.77 -19.56 2.04
CA ILE A 426 42.01 -20.37 3.25
C ILE A 426 40.90 -21.39 3.51
N TYR A 427 41.29 -22.62 3.84
CA TYR A 427 40.40 -23.63 4.41
C TYR A 427 41.14 -24.51 5.41
N GLY A 428 40.65 -24.57 6.64
CA GLY A 428 41.32 -25.29 7.73
C GLY A 428 42.70 -24.72 8.00
N SER A 429 43.74 -25.56 7.93
CA SER A 429 45.14 -25.12 8.07
C SER A 429 45.82 -24.80 6.74
N ASN A 430 45.16 -25.01 5.60
CA ASN A 430 45.76 -24.80 4.28
C ASN A 430 45.45 -23.39 3.78
N ILE A 431 46.51 -22.67 3.41
CA ILE A 431 46.42 -21.41 2.68
C ILE A 431 46.98 -21.64 1.28
N ILE A 432 46.24 -21.20 0.26
CA ILE A 432 46.70 -21.21 -1.13
C ILE A 432 46.84 -19.78 -1.64
N TRP A 433 47.72 -19.54 -2.60
CA TRP A 433 47.92 -18.25 -3.25
C TRP A 433 48.47 -18.43 -4.66
N ALA A 434 48.29 -17.42 -5.51
CA ALA A 434 48.92 -17.33 -6.81
C ALA A 434 50.32 -16.74 -6.66
N ASP A 435 51.30 -17.36 -7.31
CA ASP A 435 52.73 -17.09 -7.11
C ASP A 435 53.44 -16.99 -8.47
N ASP A 436 54.17 -15.90 -8.68
CA ASP A 436 54.90 -15.64 -9.93
C ASP A 436 56.34 -16.15 -9.96
N ARG A 437 56.79 -16.87 -8.91
CA ARG A 437 58.20 -17.31 -8.79
C ARG A 437 58.76 -18.10 -9.97
N ASN A 438 57.90 -18.84 -10.68
CA ASN A 438 58.32 -19.62 -11.84
C ASN A 438 58.05 -18.89 -13.16
N ASN A 439 57.20 -17.86 -13.17
CA ASN A 439 56.77 -17.13 -14.36
C ASN A 439 56.61 -15.62 -14.07
N PRO A 440 57.69 -14.88 -13.74
CA PRO A 440 57.57 -13.49 -13.30
C PRO A 440 56.88 -12.59 -14.32
N GLY A 441 55.88 -11.83 -13.87
CA GLY A 441 55.09 -10.93 -14.73
C GLY A 441 54.11 -11.62 -15.70
N ALA A 442 53.90 -12.94 -15.60
CA ALA A 442 52.88 -13.64 -16.36
C ALA A 442 51.48 -13.45 -15.76
N THR A 443 50.44 -13.49 -16.60
CA THR A 443 49.04 -13.47 -16.13
C THR A 443 48.54 -14.83 -15.67
N ASN A 444 49.25 -15.90 -16.02
CA ASN A 444 48.95 -17.27 -15.59
C ASN A 444 49.99 -17.65 -14.54
N LEU A 445 49.55 -17.83 -13.30
CA LEU A 445 50.46 -18.05 -12.17
C LEU A 445 50.34 -19.47 -11.64
N ASP A 446 51.36 -19.86 -10.88
CA ASP A 446 51.34 -21.13 -10.18
C ASP A 446 50.64 -20.98 -8.85
N ILE A 447 49.78 -21.95 -8.51
CA ILE A 447 49.13 -21.94 -7.21
C ILE A 447 49.98 -22.73 -6.23
N TYR A 448 50.43 -22.07 -5.18
CA TYR A 448 51.14 -22.67 -4.06
C TYR A 448 50.22 -22.86 -2.88
N MET A 449 50.57 -23.79 -2.01
CA MET A 449 49.85 -24.08 -0.78
C MET A 449 50.84 -24.20 0.37
N LYS A 450 50.47 -23.65 1.53
CA LYS A 450 51.14 -23.88 2.82
C LYS A 450 50.17 -24.43 3.84
N ASP A 451 50.54 -25.54 4.44
CA ASP A 451 49.85 -26.08 5.61
C ASP A 451 50.45 -25.47 6.88
N LEU A 452 49.65 -24.68 7.60
CA LEU A 452 50.06 -24.01 8.83
C LEU A 452 50.37 -24.98 9.98
N THR A 453 49.90 -26.23 9.92
CA THR A 453 50.16 -27.23 10.96
C THR A 453 51.53 -27.86 10.80
N SER A 454 51.86 -28.30 9.59
CA SER A 454 53.14 -28.94 9.29
C SER A 454 54.24 -27.97 8.85
N GLY A 455 53.87 -26.77 8.43
CA GLY A 455 54.77 -25.80 7.78
C GLY A 455 55.14 -26.18 6.34
N ALA A 456 54.58 -27.26 5.80
CA ALA A 456 54.92 -27.75 4.47
C ALA A 456 54.37 -26.82 3.39
N GLU A 457 55.22 -26.47 2.42
CA GLU A 457 54.86 -25.70 1.23
C GLU A 457 54.96 -26.60 -0.02
N LYS A 458 53.95 -26.54 -0.91
CA LYS A 458 53.97 -27.26 -2.18
C LYS A 458 53.24 -26.51 -3.29
N ARG A 459 53.71 -26.68 -4.52
CA ARG A 459 53.02 -26.25 -5.75
C ARG A 459 51.85 -27.19 -6.05
N LEU A 460 50.67 -26.65 -6.32
CA LEU A 460 49.47 -27.41 -6.67
C LEU A 460 49.28 -27.59 -8.18
N THR A 461 49.66 -26.61 -8.99
CA THR A 461 49.59 -26.67 -10.45
C THR A 461 50.84 -27.30 -11.06
N SER A 462 50.70 -28.02 -12.18
CA SER A 462 51.85 -28.52 -12.95
C SER A 462 52.33 -27.55 -14.02
N GLU A 463 51.43 -26.68 -14.50
CA GLU A 463 51.68 -25.65 -15.51
C GLU A 463 50.92 -24.35 -15.14
N PRO A 464 51.46 -23.15 -15.45
CA PRO A 464 50.78 -21.87 -15.24
C PRO A 464 49.51 -21.80 -16.09
N SER A 465 48.40 -22.16 -15.46
CA SER A 465 47.08 -22.32 -16.09
C SER A 465 45.95 -21.68 -15.27
N ALA A 466 46.19 -21.45 -13.98
CA ALA A 466 45.26 -20.74 -13.13
C ALA A 466 45.36 -19.24 -13.39
N GLY A 467 44.20 -18.61 -13.47
CA GLY A 467 44.12 -17.16 -13.45
C GLY A 467 44.65 -16.62 -12.16
N ASN A 468 45.03 -15.36 -12.21
CA ASN A 468 45.73 -14.72 -11.13
C ASN A 468 44.72 -14.12 -10.09
N ASN A 469 43.44 -13.97 -10.42
CA ASN A 469 42.42 -13.39 -9.53
C ASN A 469 41.76 -14.39 -8.55
N HIS A 470 41.28 -13.90 -7.40
CA HIS A 470 40.48 -14.58 -6.37
C HIS A 470 39.22 -15.33 -6.85
N ARG A 471 38.75 -15.07 -8.07
CA ARG A 471 37.60 -15.77 -8.67
C ARG A 471 37.99 -17.06 -9.39
N SER A 472 39.29 -17.30 -9.55
CA SER A 472 39.80 -18.32 -10.47
C SER A 472 40.13 -19.65 -9.80
N TYR A 473 40.21 -19.71 -8.48
CA TYR A 473 40.57 -20.94 -7.77
C TYR A 473 40.15 -20.92 -6.31
N TRP A 474 39.71 -22.05 -5.75
CA TRP A 474 39.31 -22.18 -4.35
C TRP A 474 39.80 -23.48 -3.70
N ILE A 475 39.71 -23.55 -2.38
CA ILE A 475 40.05 -24.73 -1.57
C ILE A 475 38.90 -25.09 -0.62
N SER A 476 38.56 -26.37 -0.57
CA SER A 476 37.60 -26.92 0.40
C SER A 476 37.96 -28.36 0.73
N GLY A 477 38.21 -28.64 2.01
CA GLY A 477 38.65 -29.95 2.46
C GLY A 477 39.97 -30.37 1.80
N ASN A 478 39.93 -31.51 1.10
CA ASN A 478 41.06 -32.06 0.35
C ASN A 478 41.06 -31.66 -1.12
N TYR A 479 40.17 -30.75 -1.54
CA TYR A 479 39.99 -30.39 -2.95
C TYR A 479 40.45 -28.96 -3.20
N PHE A 480 41.26 -28.83 -4.24
CA PHE A 480 41.64 -27.57 -4.85
C PHE A 480 40.97 -27.50 -6.23
N ILE A 481 40.25 -26.42 -6.52
CA ILE A 481 39.63 -26.22 -7.83
C ILE A 481 40.19 -24.97 -8.49
N TRP A 482 40.27 -24.97 -9.82
CA TRP A 482 40.63 -23.78 -10.58
C TRP A 482 40.01 -23.75 -11.98
N LEU A 483 39.75 -22.55 -12.46
CA LEU A 483 39.47 -22.26 -13.86
C LEU A 483 40.81 -22.23 -14.62
N ASN A 484 40.94 -23.11 -15.60
CA ASN A 484 42.07 -23.13 -16.52
C ASN A 484 41.84 -22.10 -17.64
N PHE A 485 42.71 -21.09 -17.75
CA PHE A 485 42.57 -20.01 -18.74
C PHE A 485 42.99 -20.43 -20.15
N LEU A 486 43.58 -21.61 -20.31
CA LEU A 486 43.94 -22.15 -21.63
C LEU A 486 42.75 -22.76 -22.36
N ASP A 487 41.83 -23.41 -21.64
CA ASP A 487 40.65 -24.05 -22.22
C ASP A 487 39.32 -23.55 -21.65
N TYR A 488 39.35 -22.62 -20.69
CA TYR A 488 38.20 -22.08 -19.96
C TYR A 488 37.34 -23.19 -19.34
N GLN A 489 37.98 -24.10 -18.62
CA GLN A 489 37.33 -25.23 -17.95
C GLN A 489 37.79 -25.36 -16.51
N ILE A 490 36.94 -25.97 -15.69
CA ILE A 490 37.21 -26.15 -14.27
C ILE A 490 37.88 -27.50 -14.07
N TYR A 491 38.98 -27.47 -13.34
CA TYR A 491 39.71 -28.63 -12.89
C TYR A 491 39.64 -28.72 -11.38
N MET A 492 39.60 -29.95 -10.89
CA MET A 492 39.66 -30.29 -9.47
C MET A 492 40.89 -31.16 -9.26
N LYS A 493 41.65 -30.87 -8.20
CA LYS A 493 42.75 -31.71 -7.74
C LYS A 493 42.48 -32.17 -6.31
N ASN A 494 42.58 -33.47 -6.08
CA ASN A 494 42.65 -34.03 -4.74
C ASN A 494 44.07 -33.82 -4.19
N ILE A 495 44.19 -33.02 -3.14
CA ILE A 495 45.45 -32.58 -2.55
C ILE A 495 46.23 -33.75 -1.92
N GLN A 496 45.53 -34.80 -1.48
CA GLN A 496 46.13 -35.98 -0.85
C GLN A 496 46.63 -36.98 -1.89
N THR A 497 45.82 -37.31 -2.89
CA THR A 497 46.17 -38.31 -3.92
C THR A 497 46.94 -37.70 -5.10
N SER A 498 46.93 -36.37 -5.23
CA SER A 498 47.43 -35.61 -6.38
C SER A 498 46.70 -35.92 -7.70
N GLU A 499 45.55 -36.60 -7.65
CA GLU A 499 44.70 -36.87 -8.80
C GLU A 499 44.03 -35.57 -9.27
N THR A 500 44.04 -35.34 -10.58
CA THR A 500 43.41 -34.19 -11.23
C THR A 500 42.30 -34.66 -12.16
N THR A 501 41.12 -34.05 -12.03
CA THR A 501 39.92 -34.35 -12.80
C THR A 501 39.39 -33.06 -13.43
N LYS A 502 39.03 -33.09 -14.71
CA LYS A 502 38.27 -32.01 -15.36
C LYS A 502 36.78 -32.21 -14.99
N VAL A 503 36.15 -31.19 -14.41
CA VAL A 503 34.78 -31.31 -13.87
C VAL A 503 33.73 -30.66 -14.75
N SER A 504 34.09 -29.58 -15.46
CA SER A 504 33.15 -28.89 -16.34
C SER A 504 33.12 -29.47 -17.75
N SER A 505 31.99 -29.28 -18.42
CA SER A 505 31.77 -29.60 -19.83
C SER A 505 30.92 -28.51 -20.48
N GLY A 506 31.50 -27.66 -21.33
CA GLY A 506 30.79 -26.54 -21.97
C GLY A 506 31.72 -25.64 -22.79
N SER A 507 31.16 -24.67 -23.53
CA SER A 507 31.94 -23.75 -24.40
C SER A 507 32.70 -22.67 -23.62
N LEU A 508 32.13 -22.15 -22.53
CA LEU A 508 32.76 -21.15 -21.67
C LEU A 508 32.15 -21.24 -20.26
N VAL A 509 32.97 -21.33 -19.22
CA VAL A 509 32.52 -21.38 -17.82
C VAL A 509 33.21 -20.30 -17.00
N ILE A 510 32.50 -19.72 -16.02
CA ILE A 510 32.98 -18.64 -15.16
C ILE A 510 32.52 -18.84 -13.71
N ASP A 511 33.12 -18.05 -12.81
CA ASP A 511 32.79 -17.99 -11.37
C ASP A 511 32.66 -19.36 -10.68
N PRO A 512 33.70 -20.23 -10.77
CA PRO A 512 33.66 -21.53 -10.12
C PRO A 512 33.60 -21.38 -8.60
N SER A 513 32.81 -22.26 -7.97
CA SER A 513 32.69 -22.35 -6.52
C SER A 513 32.78 -23.76 -5.98
N ILE A 514 33.11 -23.92 -4.70
CA ILE A 514 33.10 -25.23 -4.02
C ILE A 514 32.55 -25.13 -2.61
N TYR A 515 31.62 -26.03 -2.29
CA TYR A 515 31.13 -26.25 -0.94
C TYR A 515 31.02 -27.76 -0.68
N GLN A 516 31.80 -28.25 0.29
CA GLN A 516 31.88 -29.67 0.63
C GLN A 516 32.17 -30.55 -0.61
N ASN A 517 31.21 -31.37 -1.06
CA ASN A 517 31.33 -32.28 -2.19
C ASN A 517 30.73 -31.72 -3.50
N LYS A 518 30.32 -30.45 -3.55
CA LYS A 518 29.74 -29.83 -4.74
C LYS A 518 30.62 -28.71 -5.26
N ILE A 519 30.89 -28.76 -6.57
CA ILE A 519 31.54 -27.67 -7.32
C ILE A 519 30.46 -27.01 -8.16
N LEU A 520 30.31 -25.69 -8.12
CA LEU A 520 29.35 -24.95 -8.95
C LEU A 520 30.06 -24.05 -9.94
N TRP A 521 29.37 -23.65 -10.99
CA TRP A 521 29.83 -22.62 -11.93
C TRP A 521 28.68 -22.07 -12.75
N SER A 522 28.90 -20.89 -13.32
CA SER A 522 28.06 -20.35 -14.37
C SER A 522 28.59 -20.78 -15.73
N GLN A 523 27.71 -21.29 -16.59
CA GLN A 523 28.08 -21.71 -17.94
C GLN A 523 27.48 -20.77 -18.98
N ILE A 524 28.33 -20.23 -19.85
CA ILE A 524 27.96 -19.27 -20.89
C ILE A 524 27.68 -20.04 -22.20
N GLY A 525 26.40 -20.05 -22.61
CA GLY A 525 25.88 -20.65 -23.84
C GLY A 525 24.69 -19.84 -24.39
N ASP A 526 23.69 -20.51 -24.99
CA ASP A 526 22.44 -19.84 -25.41
C ASP A 526 21.59 -19.36 -24.20
N ASN A 527 21.81 -19.95 -23.02
CA ASN A 527 21.28 -19.57 -21.70
C ASN A 527 22.45 -19.58 -20.69
N PHE A 528 22.47 -18.70 -19.67
CA PHE A 528 23.45 -18.83 -18.58
C PHE A 528 22.83 -19.71 -17.49
N ASP A 529 23.40 -20.89 -17.29
CA ASP A 529 22.90 -21.84 -16.29
C ASP A 529 23.87 -21.96 -15.12
N ILE A 530 23.33 -22.21 -13.93
CA ILE A 530 24.14 -22.62 -12.78
C ILE A 530 24.24 -24.14 -12.78
N TRP A 531 25.44 -24.62 -13.05
CA TRP A 531 25.78 -26.03 -13.05
C TRP A 531 26.41 -26.44 -11.72
N SER A 532 26.31 -27.74 -11.42
CA SER A 532 27.00 -28.37 -10.31
C SER A 532 27.63 -29.70 -10.72
N TYR A 533 28.77 -30.01 -10.11
CA TYR A 533 29.42 -31.33 -10.16
C TYR A 533 29.44 -31.90 -8.74
N ASP A 534 28.89 -33.10 -8.58
CA ASP A 534 28.97 -33.84 -7.32
C ASP A 534 30.22 -34.74 -7.35
N ILE A 535 31.16 -34.45 -6.46
CA ILE A 535 32.45 -35.14 -6.33
C ILE A 535 32.26 -36.61 -5.93
N SER A 536 31.19 -36.93 -5.19
CA SER A 536 30.94 -38.29 -4.68
C SER A 536 30.42 -39.25 -5.75
N THR A 537 29.64 -38.73 -6.70
CA THR A 537 29.04 -39.52 -7.79
C THR A 537 29.77 -39.33 -9.13
N GLY A 538 30.52 -38.23 -9.27
CA GLY A 538 31.19 -37.87 -10.52
C GLY A 538 30.24 -37.36 -11.61
N THR A 539 29.11 -36.75 -11.23
CA THR A 539 28.04 -36.35 -12.16
C THR A 539 27.80 -34.84 -12.19
N ASN A 540 27.54 -34.31 -13.39
CA ASN A 540 27.11 -32.93 -13.63
C ASN A 540 25.58 -32.81 -13.59
N ASN A 541 25.05 -31.77 -12.96
CA ASN A 541 23.63 -31.44 -12.90
C ASN A 541 23.42 -29.93 -13.08
N ILE A 542 22.36 -29.53 -13.77
CA ILE A 542 21.90 -28.15 -13.78
C ILE A 542 21.11 -27.92 -12.48
N LEU A 543 21.49 -26.90 -11.70
CA LEU A 543 20.75 -26.50 -10.50
C LEU A 543 19.72 -25.42 -10.81
N VAL A 544 20.06 -24.49 -11.70
CA VAL A 544 19.19 -23.38 -12.10
C VAL A 544 19.34 -23.19 -13.61
N ASP A 545 18.22 -23.27 -14.33
CA ASP A 545 18.09 -23.07 -15.78
C ASP A 545 17.22 -21.83 -16.01
N ARG A 546 17.81 -20.76 -16.55
CA ARG A 546 17.16 -19.46 -16.79
C ARG A 546 17.68 -18.82 -18.07
N SER A 547 16.84 -18.00 -18.71
CA SER A 547 17.19 -17.23 -19.90
C SER A 547 17.84 -15.88 -19.58
N SER A 548 18.65 -15.80 -18.52
CA SER A 548 19.27 -14.57 -18.01
C SER A 548 20.73 -14.79 -17.64
N HIS A 549 21.46 -13.73 -17.27
CA HIS A 549 22.88 -13.82 -16.91
C HIS A 549 23.08 -14.20 -15.43
N LEU A 550 23.21 -15.50 -15.17
CA LEU A 550 23.50 -16.03 -13.83
C LEU A 550 25.00 -15.99 -13.54
N THR A 551 25.43 -15.31 -12.48
CA THR A 551 26.85 -15.16 -12.09
C THR A 551 27.07 -15.37 -10.58
N TYR A 552 28.32 -15.59 -10.16
CA TYR A 552 28.70 -15.79 -8.75
C TYR A 552 27.91 -16.85 -7.95
N PRO A 553 27.72 -18.08 -8.45
CA PRO A 553 26.99 -19.10 -7.71
C PRO A 553 27.77 -19.52 -6.45
N MET A 554 27.15 -19.46 -5.27
CA MET A 554 27.73 -19.94 -4.01
C MET A 554 26.74 -20.76 -3.20
N LEU A 555 27.24 -21.72 -2.42
CA LEU A 555 26.40 -22.64 -1.65
C LEU A 555 26.84 -22.70 -0.19
N SER A 556 25.86 -22.68 0.73
CA SER A 556 26.06 -23.05 2.13
C SER A 556 24.87 -23.87 2.63
N GLY A 557 25.13 -25.14 2.95
CA GLY A 557 24.05 -26.08 3.28
C GLY A 557 23.10 -26.26 2.09
N ASN A 558 21.84 -25.88 2.26
CA ASN A 558 20.83 -25.89 1.20
C ASN A 558 20.66 -24.53 0.50
N ASN A 559 21.33 -23.48 0.98
CA ASN A 559 21.16 -22.12 0.48
C ASN A 559 22.13 -21.86 -0.69
N LEU A 560 21.60 -21.88 -1.91
CA LEU A 560 22.30 -21.45 -3.12
C LEU A 560 22.05 -19.95 -3.34
N ILE A 561 23.08 -19.17 -3.62
CA ILE A 561 22.96 -17.77 -3.99
C ILE A 561 23.64 -17.50 -5.33
N TRP A 562 23.16 -16.50 -6.07
CA TRP A 562 23.75 -16.03 -7.33
C TRP A 562 23.30 -14.61 -7.65
N ILE A 563 23.99 -13.98 -8.58
CA ILE A 563 23.62 -12.70 -9.17
C ILE A 563 22.95 -12.92 -10.53
N ASP A 564 21.91 -12.15 -10.82
CA ASP A 564 21.01 -12.35 -11.96
C ASP A 564 20.45 -11.03 -12.50
N ASP A 565 20.30 -10.87 -13.81
CA ASP A 565 19.81 -9.65 -14.45
C ASP A 565 18.35 -9.71 -14.96
N ARG A 566 17.55 -10.71 -14.52
CA ARG A 566 16.16 -10.94 -14.98
C ARG A 566 15.18 -9.79 -14.79
N THR A 567 15.38 -8.91 -13.81
CA THR A 567 14.26 -8.20 -13.17
C THR A 567 13.92 -6.82 -13.73
N VAL A 568 14.67 -6.28 -14.70
CA VAL A 568 14.27 -5.04 -15.40
C VAL A 568 14.74 -5.06 -16.86
N GLN A 569 13.80 -5.02 -17.82
CA GLN A 569 14.07 -5.13 -19.26
C GLN A 569 14.85 -3.95 -19.90
N SER A 570 15.49 -3.06 -19.14
CA SER A 570 16.15 -1.89 -19.76
C SER A 570 17.39 -1.31 -19.09
N SER A 571 17.99 -1.87 -18.03
CA SER A 571 19.09 -1.15 -17.34
C SER A 571 20.25 -1.94 -16.73
N GLY A 572 20.45 -3.24 -16.98
CA GLY A 572 21.65 -3.93 -16.45
C GLY A 572 21.73 -3.99 -14.92
N ASN A 573 20.56 -4.05 -14.26
CA ASN A 573 20.44 -4.11 -12.80
C ASN A 573 20.53 -5.56 -12.33
N GLU A 574 21.75 -6.03 -12.13
CA GLU A 574 22.07 -7.31 -11.49
C GLU A 574 21.48 -7.39 -10.06
N GLN A 575 20.84 -8.52 -9.70
CA GLN A 575 20.22 -8.76 -8.39
C GLN A 575 20.71 -10.05 -7.77
N LEU A 576 20.82 -10.07 -6.45
CA LEU A 576 21.22 -11.24 -5.66
C LEU A 576 19.99 -12.06 -5.35
N PHE A 577 20.04 -13.36 -5.64
CA PHE A 577 18.98 -14.32 -5.37
C PHE A 577 19.46 -15.37 -4.38
N LEU A 578 18.50 -15.95 -3.66
CA LEU A 578 18.62 -17.08 -2.76
C LEU A 578 17.68 -18.20 -3.24
N TYR A 579 18.17 -19.43 -3.29
CA TYR A 579 17.40 -20.62 -3.60
C TYR A 579 17.66 -21.68 -2.55
N ASP A 580 16.60 -22.12 -1.89
CA ASP A 580 16.67 -23.24 -0.97
C ASP A 580 16.49 -24.55 -1.74
N LEU A 581 17.57 -25.31 -1.88
CA LEU A 581 17.60 -26.60 -2.58
C LEU A 581 16.64 -27.65 -1.99
N SER A 582 16.22 -27.49 -0.73
CA SER A 582 15.32 -28.45 -0.07
C SER A 582 13.84 -28.16 -0.33
N SER A 583 13.43 -26.90 -0.26
CA SER A 583 12.06 -26.48 -0.55
C SER A 583 11.83 -26.15 -2.03
N GLN A 584 12.90 -26.01 -2.81
CA GLN A 584 12.89 -25.53 -4.19
C GLN A 584 12.30 -24.13 -4.37
N LYS A 585 12.37 -23.30 -3.31
CA LYS A 585 11.90 -21.92 -3.34
C LYS A 585 13.03 -20.96 -3.65
N GLU A 586 12.75 -20.04 -4.56
CA GLU A 586 13.60 -18.91 -4.93
C GLU A 586 13.13 -17.65 -4.19
N LYS A 587 14.07 -16.78 -3.82
CA LYS A 587 13.82 -15.48 -3.20
C LYS A 587 14.83 -14.48 -3.73
N GLN A 588 14.37 -13.30 -4.11
CA GLN A 588 15.25 -12.16 -4.39
C GLN A 588 15.72 -11.52 -3.07
N ILE A 589 17.03 -11.30 -2.94
CA ILE A 589 17.68 -10.70 -1.77
C ILE A 589 17.95 -9.21 -1.99
N THR A 590 18.45 -8.82 -3.17
CA THR A 590 18.68 -7.43 -3.52
C THR A 590 17.81 -7.03 -4.70
N GLY A 591 17.50 -5.74 -4.82
CA GLY A 591 16.58 -5.21 -5.82
C GLY A 591 15.19 -5.15 -5.23
N LEU A 592 14.60 -3.95 -5.25
CA LEU A 592 13.28 -3.61 -4.70
C LEU A 592 12.78 -4.63 -3.65
N ASP A 593 13.53 -4.77 -2.57
CA ASP A 593 12.89 -5.09 -1.30
C ASP A 593 12.24 -3.78 -0.89
N ILE A 594 10.94 -3.65 -1.15
CA ILE A 594 10.19 -2.41 -0.90
C ILE A 594 9.94 -2.18 0.60
N THR A 595 10.68 -2.88 1.45
CA THR A 595 10.94 -2.46 2.82
C THR A 595 11.95 -1.32 2.91
N ASP A 596 12.77 -1.08 1.88
CA ASP A 596 13.51 0.17 1.75
C ASP A 596 12.52 1.28 1.35
N ASN A 597 12.35 2.23 2.27
CA ASN A 597 11.50 3.43 2.18
C ASN A 597 11.97 4.42 1.08
N SER A 598 12.38 3.93 -0.09
CA SER A 598 12.54 4.70 -1.33
C SER A 598 11.25 5.40 -1.77
N GLY A 599 10.11 5.07 -1.15
CA GLY A 599 8.85 5.79 -1.29
C GLY A 599 8.01 5.38 -2.50
N LEU A 600 8.37 4.32 -3.22
CA LEU A 600 7.58 3.82 -4.35
C LEU A 600 6.48 2.85 -3.93
N PHE A 601 6.74 1.93 -3.00
CA PHE A 601 5.73 1.17 -2.27
C PHE A 601 6.23 0.79 -0.88
N PRO A 602 5.39 0.82 0.16
CA PRO A 602 4.12 1.53 0.16
C PRO A 602 4.34 3.03 -0.15
N ASN A 603 3.47 3.61 -0.96
CA ASN A 603 3.49 5.04 -1.26
C ASN A 603 2.35 5.78 -0.53
N SER A 604 2.12 7.02 -0.94
CA SER A 604 1.06 7.85 -0.35
C SER A 604 -0.34 7.25 -0.51
N LYS A 605 -0.57 6.41 -1.51
CA LYS A 605 -1.85 5.81 -1.90
C LYS A 605 -1.93 4.30 -1.65
N VAL A 606 -0.92 3.55 -2.05
CA VAL A 606 -0.84 2.10 -1.87
C VAL A 606 -0.01 1.83 -0.61
N LYS A 607 -0.66 1.38 0.47
CA LYS A 607 -0.12 1.32 1.83
C LYS A 607 0.57 0.03 2.22
N GLY A 608 0.44 -1.00 1.40
CA GLY A 608 1.06 -2.30 1.62
C GLY A 608 0.46 -3.33 0.70
N GLY A 609 0.84 -4.59 0.90
CA GLY A 609 0.47 -5.66 0.01
C GLY A 609 1.46 -6.81 0.02
N TYR A 610 1.18 -7.83 -0.78
CA TYR A 610 1.98 -9.05 -0.87
C TYR A 610 1.71 -9.76 -2.20
N ASP A 611 2.74 -10.37 -2.78
CA ASP A 611 2.64 -11.25 -3.93
C ASP A 611 2.59 -12.71 -3.48
N PHE A 612 1.40 -13.29 -3.52
CA PHE A 612 1.18 -14.70 -3.23
C PHE A 612 1.54 -15.61 -4.41
N VAL A 613 1.67 -15.07 -5.62
CA VAL A 613 2.11 -15.84 -6.80
C VAL A 613 3.61 -16.12 -6.72
N ASN A 614 4.39 -15.13 -6.28
CA ASN A 614 5.86 -15.23 -6.21
C ASN A 614 6.41 -15.40 -4.77
N ASP A 615 5.54 -15.36 -3.75
CA ASP A 615 5.91 -15.40 -2.33
C ASP A 615 6.88 -14.27 -1.93
N ASP A 616 6.59 -13.03 -2.35
CA ASP A 616 7.39 -11.85 -2.03
C ASP A 616 6.52 -10.65 -1.61
N ASN A 617 7.16 -9.56 -1.16
CA ASN A 617 6.49 -8.35 -0.70
C ASN A 617 6.18 -7.35 -1.83
N ASP A 618 6.37 -7.72 -3.11
CA ASP A 618 6.19 -6.86 -4.28
C ASP A 618 4.96 -7.29 -5.11
N PRO A 619 3.76 -6.77 -4.80
CA PRO A 619 2.54 -7.10 -5.54
C PRO A 619 2.44 -6.34 -6.88
N MET A 620 3.55 -6.07 -7.57
CA MET A 620 3.58 -5.35 -8.84
C MET A 620 2.67 -6.00 -9.88
N ASP A 621 1.87 -5.19 -10.56
CA ASP A 621 0.95 -5.68 -11.57
C ASP A 621 1.62 -5.98 -12.90
N GLY A 622 1.88 -7.26 -13.17
CA GLY A 622 2.41 -7.72 -14.46
C GLY A 622 1.39 -7.77 -15.61
N ALA A 623 0.08 -7.62 -15.36
CA ALA A 623 -0.99 -7.78 -16.36
C ALA A 623 -1.81 -6.50 -16.62
N GLY A 624 -1.71 -5.51 -15.74
CA GLY A 624 -2.44 -4.23 -15.77
C GLY A 624 -3.90 -4.29 -15.32
N HIS A 625 -4.43 -5.48 -14.99
CA HIS A 625 -5.84 -5.64 -14.64
C HIS A 625 -6.13 -5.15 -13.22
N GLY A 626 -5.37 -5.59 -12.23
CA GLY A 626 -5.51 -5.13 -10.85
C GLY A 626 -5.21 -3.63 -10.70
N THR A 627 -4.28 -3.06 -11.47
CA THR A 627 -4.04 -1.61 -11.54
C THR A 627 -5.24 -0.86 -12.09
N HIS A 628 -5.88 -1.39 -13.12
CA HIS A 628 -7.11 -0.82 -13.66
C HIS A 628 -8.25 -0.85 -12.63
N VAL A 629 -8.41 -1.96 -11.89
CA VAL A 629 -9.37 -2.08 -10.79
C VAL A 629 -9.06 -1.09 -9.67
N ALA A 630 -7.79 -0.96 -9.28
CA ALA A 630 -7.29 -0.01 -8.29
C ALA A 630 -7.55 1.44 -8.70
N GLY A 631 -7.33 1.78 -9.97
CA GLY A 631 -7.63 3.09 -10.56
C GLY A 631 -9.12 3.41 -10.56
N ILE A 632 -9.98 2.46 -10.91
CA ILE A 632 -11.45 2.63 -10.81
C ILE A 632 -11.87 2.82 -9.36
N ALA A 633 -11.37 1.98 -8.45
CA ALA A 633 -11.77 2.02 -7.05
C ALA A 633 -11.34 3.31 -6.36
N ALA A 634 -10.09 3.74 -6.58
CA ALA A 634 -9.50 4.77 -5.76
C ALA A 634 -8.48 5.66 -6.49
N GLY A 635 -8.37 5.65 -7.82
CA GLY A 635 -7.46 6.55 -8.55
C GLY A 635 -7.64 8.02 -8.18
N LYS A 636 -6.54 8.75 -7.97
CA LYS A 636 -6.56 10.19 -7.64
C LYS A 636 -6.75 11.10 -8.86
N GLY A 637 -6.97 10.51 -10.03
CA GLY A 637 -7.25 11.22 -11.28
C GLY A 637 -6.14 12.16 -11.75
N ARG A 638 -6.38 12.80 -12.90
CA ARG A 638 -5.53 13.86 -13.44
C ARG A 638 -6.39 15.00 -13.97
N ASP A 639 -5.84 16.21 -13.93
CA ASP A 639 -6.39 17.32 -14.70
C ASP A 639 -6.26 17.06 -16.22
N LYS A 640 -7.02 17.79 -17.03
CA LYS A 640 -6.99 17.72 -18.51
C LYS A 640 -5.62 18.01 -19.15
N ASN A 641 -4.64 18.49 -18.37
CA ASN A 641 -3.31 18.86 -18.83
C ASN A 641 -2.21 17.91 -18.32
N ASN A 642 -2.56 16.80 -17.65
CA ASN A 642 -1.61 15.83 -17.09
C ASN A 642 -0.66 16.38 -16.01
N ASN A 643 -1.01 17.48 -15.33
CA ASN A 643 -0.06 18.26 -14.52
C ASN A 643 -0.04 17.95 -13.02
N GLY A 644 -0.90 17.07 -12.50
CA GLY A 644 -0.80 16.69 -11.09
C GLY A 644 -2.05 16.11 -10.46
N ILE A 645 -1.80 15.47 -9.32
CA ILE A 645 -2.68 14.58 -8.57
C ILE A 645 -3.53 15.40 -7.58
N TYR A 646 -4.66 15.92 -8.03
CA TYR A 646 -5.70 16.44 -7.13
C TYR A 646 -7.07 16.20 -7.79
N CYS A 647 -7.79 15.17 -7.33
CA CYS A 647 -9.22 15.05 -7.61
C CYS A 647 -9.94 16.16 -6.83
N GLU A 648 -10.34 17.22 -7.52
CA GLU A 648 -11.16 18.29 -6.94
C GLU A 648 -12.63 18.18 -7.37
N TYR A 649 -13.02 17.07 -8.02
CA TYR A 649 -14.35 16.84 -8.61
C TYR A 649 -14.81 18.00 -9.51
N ASN A 650 -13.87 18.67 -10.19
CA ASN A 650 -14.19 19.72 -11.14
C ASN A 650 -14.67 19.11 -12.49
N GLU A 651 -15.48 19.86 -13.25
CA GLU A 651 -15.90 19.46 -14.61
C GLU A 651 -14.67 19.13 -15.50
N GLY A 652 -14.49 17.85 -15.83
CA GLY A 652 -13.49 17.35 -16.77
C GLY A 652 -12.38 16.46 -16.19
N GLU A 653 -12.38 16.21 -14.88
CA GLU A 653 -11.45 15.28 -14.20
C GLU A 653 -12.01 13.84 -14.17
N ILE A 654 -11.17 12.82 -14.42
CA ILE A 654 -11.56 11.41 -14.29
C ILE A 654 -10.96 10.89 -12.98
N CYS A 655 -11.81 10.68 -11.97
CA CYS A 655 -11.43 10.18 -10.64
C CYS A 655 -11.86 8.73 -10.46
N GLY A 656 -11.13 8.00 -9.62
CA GLY A 656 -11.63 6.77 -9.02
C GLY A 656 -12.85 7.08 -8.13
N VAL A 657 -13.61 6.04 -7.79
CA VAL A 657 -14.85 6.19 -7.00
C VAL A 657 -14.57 6.75 -5.61
N ALA A 658 -13.47 6.31 -4.98
CA ALA A 658 -13.02 6.70 -3.64
C ALA A 658 -11.55 7.20 -3.68
N PRO A 659 -11.30 8.41 -4.20
CA PRO A 659 -9.95 8.91 -4.51
C PRO A 659 -9.03 9.14 -3.29
N ASP A 660 -9.56 9.19 -2.07
CA ASP A 660 -8.80 9.26 -0.81
C ASP A 660 -8.73 7.93 -0.04
N ALA A 661 -9.37 6.86 -0.52
CA ALA A 661 -9.21 5.53 0.06
C ALA A 661 -7.78 5.01 -0.12
N MET A 662 -7.24 4.30 0.85
CA MET A 662 -5.92 3.70 0.75
C MET A 662 -6.01 2.29 0.16
N ILE A 663 -5.02 1.91 -0.65
CA ILE A 663 -5.01 0.62 -1.33
C ILE A 663 -4.04 -0.33 -0.64
N TYR A 664 -4.44 -1.59 -0.48
CA TYR A 664 -3.54 -2.72 -0.23
C TYR A 664 -3.56 -3.62 -1.46
N ALA A 665 -2.39 -3.98 -1.97
CA ALA A 665 -2.27 -4.74 -3.21
C ALA A 665 -1.95 -6.21 -2.92
N TYR A 666 -2.84 -7.13 -3.29
CA TYR A 666 -2.61 -8.56 -3.16
C TYR A 666 -2.60 -9.21 -4.53
N LYS A 667 -1.41 -9.63 -4.96
CA LYS A 667 -1.23 -10.32 -6.22
C LYS A 667 -1.47 -11.81 -6.00
N VAL A 668 -2.52 -12.31 -6.64
CA VAL A 668 -2.95 -13.71 -6.60
C VAL A 668 -3.12 -14.29 -8.01
N LEU A 669 -3.02 -13.45 -9.04
CA LEU A 669 -3.04 -13.83 -10.45
C LEU A 669 -1.70 -13.45 -11.12
N ASP A 670 -1.18 -14.34 -11.96
CA ASP A 670 0.02 -14.15 -12.75
C ASP A 670 -0.20 -13.17 -13.93
N SER A 671 0.84 -12.94 -14.73
CA SER A 671 0.78 -12.05 -15.90
C SER A 671 -0.17 -12.55 -17.01
N TYR A 672 -0.63 -13.80 -16.94
CA TYR A 672 -1.65 -14.38 -17.81
C TYR A 672 -3.06 -14.31 -17.19
N ARG A 673 -3.22 -13.65 -16.04
CA ARG A 673 -4.47 -13.50 -15.26
C ARG A 673 -4.98 -14.84 -14.70
N SER A 674 -4.07 -15.76 -14.40
CA SER A 674 -4.36 -17.08 -13.83
C SER A 674 -3.74 -17.20 -12.43
N GLY A 675 -4.42 -17.89 -11.52
CA GLY A 675 -3.93 -18.07 -10.14
C GLY A 675 -4.54 -19.28 -9.46
N SER A 676 -3.97 -19.66 -8.32
CA SER A 676 -4.45 -20.79 -7.53
C SER A 676 -5.55 -20.36 -6.55
N SER A 677 -6.43 -21.30 -6.18
CA SER A 677 -7.42 -21.04 -5.13
C SER A 677 -6.77 -20.85 -3.76
N ASP A 678 -5.59 -21.43 -3.54
CA ASP A 678 -4.86 -21.33 -2.27
C ASP A 678 -4.34 -19.90 -2.07
N ASP A 679 -3.77 -19.28 -3.11
CA ASP A 679 -3.26 -17.90 -3.06
C ASP A 679 -4.40 -16.89 -2.85
N ILE A 680 -5.55 -17.13 -3.52
CA ILE A 680 -6.75 -16.29 -3.35
C ILE A 680 -7.26 -16.39 -1.90
N ILE A 681 -7.31 -17.59 -1.31
CA ILE A 681 -7.73 -17.78 0.07
C ILE A 681 -6.73 -17.12 1.04
N ALA A 682 -5.43 -17.29 0.81
CA ALA A 682 -4.38 -16.68 1.63
C ALA A 682 -4.46 -15.15 1.61
N ALA A 683 -4.73 -14.52 0.46
CA ALA A 683 -4.95 -13.09 0.36
C ALA A 683 -6.22 -12.61 1.08
N ILE A 684 -7.31 -13.40 1.01
CA ILE A 684 -8.54 -13.12 1.78
C ILE A 684 -8.25 -13.20 3.28
N GLU A 685 -7.50 -14.20 3.74
CA GLU A 685 -7.14 -14.35 5.16
C GLU A 685 -6.18 -13.23 5.62
N ARG A 686 -5.17 -12.89 4.83
CA ARG A 686 -4.27 -11.75 5.10
C ARG A 686 -5.03 -10.42 5.19
N SER A 687 -6.12 -10.25 4.45
CA SER A 687 -6.93 -9.02 4.50
C SER A 687 -7.67 -8.79 5.82
N ILE A 688 -7.81 -9.83 6.64
CA ILE A 688 -8.49 -9.78 7.95
C ILE A 688 -7.57 -10.07 9.13
N ASP A 689 -6.29 -10.32 8.87
CA ASP A 689 -5.21 -10.57 9.85
C ASP A 689 -3.94 -9.91 9.31
N LEU A 690 -3.93 -8.57 9.33
CA LEU A 690 -2.84 -7.77 8.77
C LEU A 690 -1.55 -7.90 9.58
N ASN A 691 -1.64 -8.21 10.87
CA ASN A 691 -0.48 -8.40 11.74
C ASN A 691 0.07 -9.84 11.74
N GLU A 692 -0.62 -10.77 11.06
CA GLU A 692 -0.23 -12.16 10.84
C GLU A 692 -0.06 -12.99 12.12
N ASN A 693 -0.80 -12.67 13.17
CA ASN A 693 -0.73 -13.41 14.43
C ASN A 693 -1.67 -14.63 14.47
N GLY A 694 -2.46 -14.85 13.42
CA GLY A 694 -3.41 -15.95 13.29
C GLY A 694 -4.75 -15.70 13.97
N ILE A 695 -5.02 -14.48 14.44
CA ILE A 695 -6.27 -14.07 15.08
C ILE A 695 -6.97 -13.09 14.15
N PRO A 696 -7.94 -13.54 13.32
CA PRO A 696 -8.60 -12.64 12.40
C PRO A 696 -9.39 -11.58 13.17
N CYS A 697 -9.26 -10.34 12.72
CA CYS A 697 -10.05 -9.20 13.16
C CYS A 697 -9.87 -8.88 14.64
N GLU A 698 -8.64 -9.00 15.14
CA GLU A 698 -8.34 -8.76 16.56
C GLU A 698 -8.77 -7.36 17.00
N ASN A 699 -8.56 -6.37 16.13
CA ASN A 699 -8.95 -4.98 16.35
C ASN A 699 -9.16 -4.22 15.01
N GLU A 700 -9.57 -2.95 15.08
CA GLU A 700 -9.91 -2.15 13.90
C GLU A 700 -8.72 -1.77 13.00
N GLU A 701 -7.48 -2.01 13.43
CA GLU A 701 -6.26 -1.79 12.64
C GLU A 701 -5.78 -3.09 11.95
N ASP A 702 -6.42 -4.22 12.27
CA ASP A 702 -5.96 -5.57 11.89
C ASP A 702 -6.65 -6.14 10.64
N TYR A 703 -7.60 -5.39 10.06
CA TYR A 703 -8.32 -5.81 8.86
C TYR A 703 -8.54 -4.64 7.90
N LEU A 704 -8.73 -4.97 6.62
CA LEU A 704 -9.09 -4.01 5.57
C LEU A 704 -10.59 -3.74 5.57
N ASP A 705 -11.00 -2.49 5.33
CA ASP A 705 -12.42 -2.13 5.37
C ASP A 705 -13.23 -2.75 4.22
N ILE A 706 -12.59 -2.94 3.06
CA ILE A 706 -13.14 -3.53 1.84
C ILE A 706 -12.10 -4.45 1.21
N ILE A 707 -12.55 -5.57 0.65
CA ILE A 707 -11.77 -6.36 -0.31
C ILE A 707 -12.50 -6.45 -1.64
N SER A 708 -11.77 -6.18 -2.72
CA SER A 708 -12.25 -6.20 -4.10
C SER A 708 -11.60 -7.35 -4.84
N LEU A 709 -12.43 -8.25 -5.38
CA LEU A 709 -12.04 -9.43 -6.12
C LEU A 709 -12.65 -9.37 -7.51
N SER A 710 -11.88 -8.90 -8.50
CA SER A 710 -12.31 -8.90 -9.91
C SER A 710 -11.86 -10.18 -10.62
N LEU A 711 -12.15 -11.31 -9.97
CA LEU A 711 -11.77 -12.65 -10.39
C LEU A 711 -12.90 -13.63 -10.09
N GLY A 712 -12.84 -14.81 -10.70
CA GLY A 712 -13.79 -15.88 -10.44
C GLY A 712 -13.52 -17.12 -11.27
N GLY A 713 -14.05 -18.24 -10.82
CA GLY A 713 -13.91 -19.53 -11.48
C GLY A 713 -15.06 -20.48 -11.13
N VAL A 714 -14.93 -21.74 -11.53
CA VAL A 714 -15.93 -22.77 -11.24
C VAL A 714 -15.99 -23.01 -9.74
N GLY A 715 -17.19 -23.00 -9.16
CA GLY A 715 -17.38 -23.29 -7.75
C GLY A 715 -18.83 -23.17 -7.30
N ASN A 716 -19.07 -23.28 -6.00
CA ASN A 716 -20.39 -23.24 -5.38
C ASN A 716 -20.32 -22.60 -3.97
N PRO A 717 -21.47 -22.22 -3.38
CA PRO A 717 -21.53 -21.54 -2.08
C PRO A 717 -20.86 -22.26 -0.90
N ASP A 718 -20.53 -23.54 -1.02
CA ASP A 718 -19.95 -24.36 0.04
C ASP A 718 -18.48 -24.75 -0.21
N ASP A 719 -17.87 -24.26 -1.31
CA ASP A 719 -16.45 -24.45 -1.59
C ASP A 719 -15.55 -23.61 -0.66
N PRO A 720 -14.25 -23.95 -0.56
CA PRO A 720 -13.33 -23.27 0.36
C PRO A 720 -13.22 -21.75 0.13
N MET A 721 -13.22 -21.29 -1.11
CA MET A 721 -13.08 -19.88 -1.44
C MET A 721 -14.35 -19.09 -1.07
N SER A 722 -15.53 -19.66 -1.32
CA SER A 722 -16.80 -19.08 -0.87
C SER A 722 -16.90 -19.02 0.66
N LYS A 723 -16.37 -20.02 1.36
CA LYS A 723 -16.28 -20.02 2.83
C LYS A 723 -15.30 -18.99 3.37
N ALA A 724 -14.14 -18.82 2.73
CA ALA A 724 -13.18 -17.79 3.09
C ALA A 724 -13.82 -16.40 3.03
N ILE A 725 -14.59 -16.12 1.96
CA ILE A 725 -15.37 -14.88 1.83
C ILE A 725 -16.45 -14.75 2.91
N ASP A 726 -17.22 -15.82 3.18
CA ASP A 726 -18.25 -15.81 4.22
C ASP A 726 -17.67 -15.57 5.63
N ASN A 727 -16.42 -15.98 5.87
CA ASN A 727 -15.68 -15.72 7.11
C ASN A 727 -15.14 -14.28 7.13
N ALA A 728 -14.48 -13.83 6.07
CA ALA A 728 -13.92 -12.48 5.97
C ALA A 728 -14.99 -11.39 6.07
N ALA A 729 -16.20 -11.67 5.57
CA ALA A 729 -17.37 -10.79 5.71
C ALA A 729 -17.76 -10.48 7.17
N GLU A 730 -17.19 -11.18 8.16
CA GLU A 730 -17.37 -10.81 9.56
C GLU A 730 -16.73 -9.46 9.93
N CYS A 731 -15.73 -9.04 9.16
CA CYS A 731 -14.85 -7.92 9.51
C CYS A 731 -14.72 -6.92 8.36
N THR A 732 -14.54 -7.43 7.14
CA THR A 732 -14.46 -6.64 5.91
C THR A 732 -15.75 -6.71 5.09
N VAL A 733 -15.85 -5.89 4.04
CA VAL A 733 -16.89 -6.00 3.01
C VAL A 733 -16.30 -6.63 1.74
N PRO A 734 -16.62 -7.90 1.46
CA PRO A 734 -16.16 -8.56 0.24
C PRO A 734 -17.04 -8.20 -0.97
N VAL A 735 -16.40 -7.57 -1.95
CA VAL A 735 -16.98 -7.19 -3.24
C VAL A 735 -16.37 -8.09 -4.32
N VAL A 736 -17.20 -8.89 -4.97
CA VAL A 736 -16.75 -9.97 -5.86
C VAL A 736 -17.43 -9.88 -7.21
N ALA A 737 -16.68 -9.99 -8.30
CA ALA A 737 -17.25 -10.07 -9.64
C ALA A 737 -18.19 -11.28 -9.80
N ALA A 738 -19.30 -11.11 -10.52
CA ALA A 738 -20.23 -12.19 -10.82
C ALA A 738 -19.62 -13.23 -11.77
N GLY A 739 -18.67 -12.81 -12.62
CA GLY A 739 -18.09 -13.60 -13.69
C GLY A 739 -18.52 -13.14 -15.09
N ASN A 740 -17.92 -13.75 -16.11
CA ASN A 740 -18.07 -13.37 -17.52
C ASN A 740 -18.83 -14.42 -18.37
N GLU A 741 -19.61 -15.28 -17.73
CA GLU A 741 -20.27 -16.44 -18.35
C GLU A 741 -21.75 -16.16 -18.70
N GLY A 742 -22.18 -14.89 -18.68
CA GLY A 742 -23.57 -14.47 -18.89
C GLY A 742 -24.15 -14.85 -20.25
N GLU A 743 -23.32 -14.98 -21.28
CA GLU A 743 -23.77 -15.37 -22.62
C GLU A 743 -24.32 -16.80 -22.67
N TYR A 744 -23.97 -17.64 -21.69
CA TYR A 744 -24.44 -19.02 -21.56
C TYR A 744 -25.78 -19.14 -20.81
N GLY A 745 -26.37 -18.02 -20.37
CA GLY A 745 -27.72 -17.94 -19.82
C GLY A 745 -27.78 -17.47 -18.36
N ILE A 746 -28.83 -17.92 -17.65
CA ILE A 746 -29.01 -17.67 -16.22
C ILE A 746 -28.35 -18.77 -15.38
N ASN A 747 -27.97 -18.45 -14.15
CA ASN A 747 -27.26 -19.31 -13.19
C ASN A 747 -25.79 -19.55 -13.56
N THR A 748 -25.10 -18.47 -13.93
CA THR A 748 -23.74 -18.49 -14.48
C THR A 748 -22.69 -17.90 -13.52
N ILE A 749 -23.06 -17.68 -12.26
CA ILE A 749 -22.18 -17.12 -11.23
C ILE A 749 -21.25 -18.20 -10.68
N GLY A 750 -19.95 -17.91 -10.69
CA GLY A 750 -18.88 -18.77 -10.14
C GLY A 750 -18.41 -18.36 -8.76
N SER A 751 -17.50 -19.14 -8.17
CA SER A 751 -16.83 -18.81 -6.90
C SER A 751 -15.68 -17.82 -7.15
N PRO A 752 -15.42 -16.83 -6.27
CA PRO A 752 -16.04 -16.60 -4.96
C PRO A 752 -17.41 -15.90 -4.99
N GLY A 753 -17.89 -15.48 -6.17
CA GLY A 753 -19.15 -14.74 -6.32
C GLY A 753 -20.38 -15.45 -5.75
N THR A 754 -20.32 -16.79 -5.63
CA THR A 754 -21.37 -17.61 -5.02
C THR A 754 -21.48 -17.53 -3.49
N ALA A 755 -20.50 -16.98 -2.78
CA ALA A 755 -20.48 -16.87 -1.32
C ALA A 755 -21.73 -16.16 -0.78
N ARG A 756 -22.22 -16.54 0.40
CA ARG A 756 -23.50 -16.03 0.93
C ARG A 756 -23.46 -14.56 1.32
N LYS A 757 -22.32 -14.13 1.85
CA LYS A 757 -22.10 -12.78 2.37
C LYS A 757 -21.32 -11.88 1.40
N ALA A 758 -20.91 -12.39 0.24
CA ALA A 758 -20.34 -11.58 -0.83
C ALA A 758 -21.39 -10.63 -1.41
N ILE A 759 -20.98 -9.38 -1.59
CA ILE A 759 -21.63 -8.47 -2.51
C ILE A 759 -21.14 -8.81 -3.92
N THR A 760 -21.99 -9.50 -4.68
CA THR A 760 -21.64 -9.95 -6.03
C THR A 760 -22.04 -8.91 -7.06
N ILE A 761 -21.15 -8.60 -8.00
CA ILE A 761 -21.29 -7.48 -8.94
C ILE A 761 -21.42 -7.96 -10.38
N GLY A 762 -22.53 -7.61 -11.03
CA GLY A 762 -22.70 -7.78 -12.48
C GLY A 762 -22.18 -6.58 -13.26
N ALA A 763 -21.81 -6.79 -14.53
CA ALA A 763 -21.34 -5.75 -15.44
C ALA A 763 -22.48 -5.13 -16.24
N SER A 764 -22.41 -3.82 -16.49
CA SER A 764 -23.30 -3.09 -17.42
C SER A 764 -22.52 -2.47 -18.59
N ASP A 765 -23.24 -2.12 -19.65
CA ASP A 765 -22.69 -1.39 -20.79
C ASP A 765 -22.86 0.13 -20.63
N LYS A 766 -22.38 0.90 -21.62
CA LYS A 766 -22.46 2.38 -21.62
C LYS A 766 -23.90 2.93 -21.68
N LEU A 767 -24.88 2.09 -22.00
CA LEU A 767 -26.30 2.45 -22.05
C LEU A 767 -27.04 2.00 -20.78
N ASN A 768 -26.29 1.56 -19.76
CA ASN A 768 -26.81 1.04 -18.50
C ASN A 768 -27.67 -0.23 -18.67
N ASN A 769 -27.45 -1.00 -19.75
CA ASN A 769 -27.99 -2.35 -19.87
C ASN A 769 -27.02 -3.33 -19.22
N ILE A 770 -27.53 -4.45 -18.72
CA ILE A 770 -26.65 -5.53 -18.23
C ILE A 770 -25.83 -6.06 -19.42
N ALA A 771 -24.50 -6.03 -19.31
CA ALA A 771 -23.59 -6.48 -20.35
C ALA A 771 -23.85 -7.95 -20.68
N ALA A 772 -23.79 -8.35 -21.95
CA ALA A 772 -24.14 -9.71 -22.36
C ALA A 772 -23.34 -10.80 -21.62
N PHE A 773 -22.05 -10.56 -21.41
CA PHE A 773 -21.15 -11.46 -20.69
C PHE A 773 -21.35 -11.48 -19.17
N SER A 774 -22.07 -10.51 -18.57
CA SER A 774 -22.21 -10.49 -17.10
C SER A 774 -22.89 -11.76 -16.62
N SER A 775 -22.19 -12.57 -15.83
CA SER A 775 -22.77 -13.70 -15.14
C SER A 775 -23.92 -13.24 -14.25
N ARG A 776 -24.96 -14.08 -14.16
CA ARG A 776 -26.17 -13.73 -13.42
C ARG A 776 -27.00 -14.92 -12.98
N GLY A 777 -27.91 -14.72 -12.04
CA GLY A 777 -29.00 -15.66 -11.76
C GLY A 777 -29.02 -16.26 -10.36
N GLN A 778 -29.80 -17.34 -10.23
CA GLN A 778 -30.11 -17.97 -8.95
C GLN A 778 -28.96 -18.86 -8.48
N ILE A 779 -28.61 -18.71 -7.22
CA ILE A 779 -27.62 -19.53 -6.53
C ILE A 779 -28.36 -20.43 -5.54
N ILE A 780 -28.10 -21.74 -5.58
CA ILE A 780 -28.74 -22.74 -4.72
C ILE A 780 -27.71 -23.25 -3.71
N TRP A 781 -28.09 -23.28 -2.45
CA TRP A 781 -27.28 -23.78 -1.33
C TRP A 781 -27.57 -25.26 -1.07
N ASN A 782 -26.63 -25.98 -0.45
CA ASN A 782 -26.81 -27.39 -0.11
C ASN A 782 -28.00 -27.67 0.83
N ASP A 783 -28.46 -26.67 1.59
CA ASP A 783 -29.67 -26.76 2.43
C ASP A 783 -30.98 -26.49 1.67
N GLY A 784 -30.91 -26.31 0.35
CA GLY A 784 -32.05 -26.07 -0.54
C GLY A 784 -32.54 -24.63 -0.59
N LYS A 785 -31.95 -23.71 0.19
CA LYS A 785 -32.23 -22.28 0.04
C LYS A 785 -31.60 -21.74 -1.23
N SER A 786 -32.13 -20.62 -1.70
CA SER A 786 -31.57 -19.94 -2.86
C SER A 786 -31.61 -18.44 -2.69
N ILE A 787 -30.68 -17.77 -3.36
CA ILE A 787 -30.63 -16.31 -3.45
C ILE A 787 -30.46 -15.93 -4.92
N LEU A 788 -31.20 -14.90 -5.34
CA LEU A 788 -30.97 -14.28 -6.62
C LEU A 788 -29.86 -13.26 -6.42
N LYS A 789 -28.75 -13.46 -7.12
CA LYS A 789 -27.67 -12.48 -7.26
C LYS A 789 -27.86 -11.75 -8.60
N PRO A 790 -27.00 -10.78 -9.00
CA PRO A 790 -27.20 -9.97 -10.21
C PRO A 790 -27.65 -10.77 -11.43
#